data_AF-A0AAU9ILY7-F1
#
_entry.id   AF-A0AAU9ILY7-F1
#
_cell.length_a   1.000
_cell.length_b   1.000
_cell.length_c   1.000
_cell.angle_alpha   90.00
_cell.angle_beta   90.00
_cell.angle_gamma   90.00
#
_symmetry.space_group_name_H-M   'P 1'
#
loop_
_entity.id
_entity.type
_entity.pdbx_description
1 polymer ?
#
loop_
_entity_poly.entity_id
_entity_poly.type
_entity_poly.pdbx_seq_one_letter_code
_entity_poly.pdbx_strand_id
1 'polypeptide(L)'
;MENFDTKWIEMLEYRFSNLIVPLDQPILLSNSYSLQEYQLTHKFSSSSNAFLGNDLEGNRHHIKVVHCKCYDHLKENFQWIQNLQKSKEAWKIVEVQDLFEVYDEDSWLLIIVSEFIECLSLEELSQIMKIENIYSYLPKEASIYLYLYLLDIIQASQSQNICLKSIFPDSVLVIRELPTKSRSVIYTSNYSYSVKISVTTKHSLECGKSKLDKIYPDEKINKTLAGELWGLGLCLYSLAGIKDLSELPVLRDLENNEKYENLEIRFEDPALESLLFSSFNGIDNAPFDNKIIQIWKGLWLNDWNLLNNCTFKDLDGLHSGLLFESPHARFRSLKKILLISDEDDHSAEVAYYLNSYKLLPIFLQRCIKYDWKESSQLMNAVFKILQDKAGENNEYLIEIGVLEILDVAMKLSLENRDILYDFINRFTYSNTLTPLQIVWESGLNDFALGGARKNIRIDLNFIKSTMSFFGPNSIEFIANCQKIAELPEFNVIQALVEVPYYFKLEKEDSLLEILAESIINGIKNQPDSAYDILKASIFILEELLCLPMTLQYFQLIGQCNTHFNNEFIMLLGKHPMLVNCLTCSQALCVSCSNSPKHIDHKKNYLLYQSPHSRCNCEEIHDFAPNDISQFKLPTYYSGIQFIDSKGTLYEEKKENIFYADSELTIMTTKPLIIRNELEIGTVSYFEIRVHKAGKYENISIGFEGLDVFYCGKNGNVTIKDKPVMKGPRYGSWDTVGIGMTHQNKIYITYNGLIIPEFIDVQPVHQIFAKVSIKNGAQIELKVRNWMFKPDENISPSRLYSDQLVNKSKHVLEIITNQVRKACKGNSKDKMNIGLRERLLKLLDSLNLIDLKQKALKKGKKFWPF
;
A
#
# COMPACT_ATOMS: atom_id res chain seq x y z
N MET A 1 4.40 9.87 22.20
CA MET A 1 4.64 11.26 22.68
C MET A 1 5.39 11.34 24.02
N GLU A 2 5.99 10.25 24.56
CA GLU A 2 6.72 10.27 25.85
C GLU A 2 7.85 11.31 25.96
N ASN A 3 8.31 11.87 24.83
CA ASN A 3 9.39 12.86 24.78
C ASN A 3 8.91 14.33 24.85
N PHE A 4 7.60 14.61 24.69
CA PHE A 4 7.12 16.01 24.73
C PHE A 4 7.18 16.61 26.13
N ASP A 5 6.95 15.82 27.17
CA ASP A 5 6.99 16.29 28.56
C ASP A 5 8.40 16.72 29.00
N THR A 6 9.42 15.96 28.59
CA THR A 6 10.82 16.31 28.82
C THR A 6 11.16 17.60 28.10
N LYS A 7 10.78 17.72 26.82
CA LYS A 7 10.98 18.94 26.04
C LYS A 7 10.23 20.14 26.62
N TRP A 8 9.04 19.94 27.18
CA TRP A 8 8.31 21.02 27.84
C TRP A 8 9.09 21.62 29.03
N ILE A 9 9.72 20.78 29.84
CA ILE A 9 10.56 21.23 30.96
C ILE A 9 11.75 22.04 30.43
N GLU A 10 12.44 21.54 29.41
CA GLU A 10 13.56 22.25 28.76
C GLU A 10 13.11 23.62 28.21
N MET A 11 11.93 23.70 27.59
CA MET A 11 11.38 24.96 27.08
C MET A 11 11.05 25.96 28.20
N LEU A 12 10.53 25.48 29.34
CA LEU A 12 10.30 26.33 30.51
C LEU A 12 11.62 26.84 31.10
N GLU A 13 12.62 25.99 31.25
CA GLU A 13 13.95 26.38 31.72
C GLU A 13 14.60 27.42 30.81
N TYR A 14 14.45 27.24 29.49
CA TYR A 14 14.88 28.23 28.51
C TYR A 14 14.18 29.59 28.72
N ARG A 15 12.86 29.58 28.94
CA ARG A 15 12.07 30.81 29.21
C ARG A 15 12.59 31.54 30.44
N PHE A 16 12.79 30.85 31.56
CA PHE A 16 13.29 31.47 32.79
C PHE A 16 14.71 32.01 32.65
N SER A 17 15.54 31.35 31.85
CA SER A 17 16.95 31.72 31.69
C SER A 17 17.19 32.84 30.68
N ASN A 18 16.35 32.93 29.63
CA ASN A 18 16.60 33.82 28.49
C ASN A 18 15.53 34.88 28.29
N LEU A 19 14.28 34.63 28.70
CA LEU A 19 13.16 35.53 28.43
C LEU A 19 12.71 36.35 29.63
N ILE A 20 13.08 35.93 30.85
CA ILE A 20 12.79 36.63 32.11
C ILE A 20 14.11 37.13 32.69
N VAL A 21 14.27 38.45 32.77
CA VAL A 21 15.54 39.09 33.13
C VAL A 21 15.40 39.79 34.48
N PRO A 22 16.33 39.61 35.43
CA PRO A 22 16.28 40.32 36.71
C PRO A 22 16.32 41.83 36.50
N LEU A 23 15.60 42.58 37.35
CA LEU A 23 15.72 44.03 37.44
C LEU A 23 17.02 44.40 38.15
N ASP A 24 17.59 45.55 37.77
CA ASP A 24 18.81 46.08 38.41
C ASP A 24 18.58 46.33 39.90
N GLN A 25 17.36 46.76 40.27
CA GLN A 25 16.88 46.89 41.64
C GLN A 25 15.40 46.49 41.72
N PRO A 26 14.96 45.84 42.82
CA PRO A 26 13.54 45.58 43.02
C PRO A 26 12.73 46.87 43.17
N ILE A 27 11.53 46.91 42.60
CA ILE A 27 10.61 48.06 42.68
C ILE A 27 9.41 47.66 43.55
N LEU A 28 9.05 48.50 44.53
CA LEU A 28 7.89 48.26 45.40
C LEU A 28 6.66 48.99 44.84
N LEU A 29 5.55 48.27 44.72
CA LEU A 29 4.24 48.82 44.39
C LEU A 29 3.28 48.58 45.56
N SER A 30 2.64 49.63 46.05
CA SER A 30 1.69 49.53 47.17
C SER A 30 0.28 49.86 46.70
N ASN A 31 -0.67 48.97 46.95
CA ASN A 31 -2.09 49.23 46.71
C ASN A 31 -2.66 50.00 47.91
N SER A 32 -3.00 51.27 47.68
CA SER A 32 -3.53 52.18 48.70
C SER A 32 -4.86 51.72 49.32
N TYR A 33 -5.60 50.82 48.66
CA TYR A 33 -6.91 50.34 49.10
C TYR A 33 -6.83 49.04 49.91
N SER A 34 -6.01 48.08 49.48
CA SER A 34 -5.86 46.78 50.14
C SER A 34 -4.72 46.75 51.16
N LEU A 35 -3.85 47.77 51.17
CA LEU A 35 -2.57 47.80 51.92
C LEU A 35 -1.61 46.67 51.54
N GLN A 36 -1.84 46.01 50.40
CA GLN A 36 -0.97 44.97 49.88
C GLN A 36 0.20 45.59 49.13
N GLU A 37 1.39 45.03 49.36
CA GLU A 37 2.62 45.46 48.69
C GLU A 37 3.15 44.35 47.79
N TYR A 38 3.64 44.75 46.62
CA TYR A 38 4.20 43.86 45.61
C TYR A 38 5.61 44.31 45.24
N GLN A 39 6.57 43.41 45.36
CA GLN A 39 7.96 43.64 44.98
C GLN A 39 8.22 43.07 43.59
N LEU A 40 8.41 43.94 42.61
CA LEU A 40 8.82 43.59 41.26
C LEU A 40 10.30 43.16 41.28
N THR A 41 10.61 42.01 40.68
CA THR A 41 11.97 41.42 40.73
C THR A 41 12.56 41.16 39.35
N HIS A 42 11.75 40.79 38.37
CA HIS A 42 12.19 40.52 37.00
C HIS A 42 11.28 41.20 35.98
N LYS A 43 11.79 41.45 34.79
CA LYS A 43 11.06 41.94 33.61
C LYS A 43 11.03 40.88 32.52
N PHE A 44 9.96 40.87 31.72
CA PHE A 44 9.85 40.00 30.55
C PHE A 44 10.48 40.67 29.32
N SER A 45 11.40 39.98 28.64
CA SER A 45 12.09 40.50 27.44
C SER A 45 11.16 40.74 26.24
N SER A 46 9.98 40.11 26.25
CA SER A 46 8.92 40.27 25.25
C SER A 46 8.05 41.52 25.48
N SER A 47 8.09 42.12 26.68
CA SER A 47 7.18 43.20 27.06
C SER A 47 7.86 44.24 27.96
N SER A 48 7.77 45.51 27.58
CA SER A 48 8.35 46.61 28.37
C SER A 48 7.58 46.92 29.66
N ASN A 49 6.42 46.32 29.87
CA ASN A 49 5.52 46.66 30.97
C ASN A 49 4.95 45.45 31.73
N ALA A 50 5.53 44.27 31.54
CA ALA A 50 5.20 43.06 32.28
C ALA A 50 6.38 42.63 33.14
N PHE A 51 6.06 42.18 34.35
CA PHE A 51 7.03 41.89 35.39
C PHE A 51 6.64 40.64 36.19
N LEU A 52 7.65 40.00 36.74
CA LEU A 52 7.50 38.99 37.79
C LEU A 52 7.78 39.66 39.13
N GLY A 53 6.88 39.48 40.10
CA GLY A 53 7.05 40.01 41.44
C GLY A 53 6.53 39.06 42.51
N ASN A 54 6.76 39.43 43.77
CA ASN A 54 6.25 38.70 44.93
C ASN A 54 5.44 39.62 45.83
N ASP A 55 4.42 39.09 46.50
CA ASP A 55 3.78 39.79 47.63
C ASP A 55 4.59 39.64 48.92
N LEU A 56 4.11 40.25 50.01
CA LEU A 56 4.73 40.17 51.33
C LEU A 56 4.78 38.74 51.91
N GLU A 57 3.92 37.84 51.43
CA GLU A 57 3.89 36.44 51.85
C GLU A 57 4.86 35.57 51.02
N GLY A 58 5.49 36.13 49.99
CA GLY A 58 6.40 35.44 49.09
C GLY A 58 5.71 34.70 47.94
N ASN A 59 4.40 34.90 47.73
CA ASN A 59 3.71 34.33 46.59
C ASN A 59 4.13 35.04 45.30
N ARG A 60 4.41 34.27 44.25
CA ARG A 60 4.79 34.80 42.94
C ARG A 60 3.57 35.31 42.19
N HIS A 61 3.73 36.45 41.53
CA HIS A 61 2.69 37.15 40.76
C HIS A 61 3.22 37.61 39.41
N HIS A 62 2.34 37.57 38.40
CA HIS A 62 2.57 38.27 37.15
C HIS A 62 1.95 39.66 37.25
N ILE A 63 2.78 40.70 37.16
CA ILE A 63 2.35 42.09 37.37
C ILE A 63 2.51 42.86 36.07
N LYS A 64 1.44 43.52 35.62
CA LYS A 64 1.46 44.37 34.43
C LYS A 64 1.15 45.82 34.79
N VAL A 65 1.93 46.73 34.24
CA VAL A 65 1.78 48.18 34.42
C VAL A 65 1.27 48.79 33.12
N VAL A 66 0.12 49.43 33.15
CA VAL A 66 -0.53 49.95 31.94
C VAL A 66 -0.62 51.46 32.03
N HIS A 67 0.05 52.17 31.11
CA HIS A 67 -0.07 53.63 31.02
C HIS A 67 -1.41 54.02 30.38
N CYS A 68 -2.21 54.79 31.11
CA CYS A 68 -3.50 55.32 30.69
C CYS A 68 -3.39 56.81 30.33
N LYS A 69 -3.73 57.14 29.08
CA LYS A 69 -3.71 58.51 28.52
C LYS A 69 -4.51 59.54 29.34
N CYS A 70 -5.60 59.11 29.97
CA CYS A 70 -6.47 59.94 30.80
C CYS A 70 -7.25 59.06 31.80
N TYR A 71 -7.96 59.70 32.73
CA TYR A 71 -8.79 59.01 33.72
C TYR A 71 -9.92 58.20 33.08
N ASP A 72 -10.54 58.70 32.01
CA ASP A 72 -11.60 57.95 31.31
C ASP A 72 -11.06 56.64 30.72
N HIS A 73 -9.85 56.67 30.13
CA HIS A 73 -9.20 55.47 29.63
C HIS A 73 -8.83 54.48 30.76
N LEU A 74 -8.39 54.97 31.92
CA LEU A 74 -8.18 54.15 33.11
C LEU A 74 -9.48 53.47 33.53
N LYS A 75 -10.58 54.23 33.64
CA LYS A 75 -11.90 53.76 34.05
C LYS A 75 -12.45 52.71 33.07
N GLU A 76 -12.32 52.93 31.77
CA GLU A 76 -12.74 51.98 30.73
C GLU A 76 -12.00 50.65 30.86
N ASN A 77 -10.66 50.69 30.97
CA ASN A 77 -9.84 49.49 31.13
C ASN A 77 -10.15 48.75 32.44
N PHE A 78 -10.34 49.49 33.54
CA PHE A 78 -10.69 48.92 34.83
C PHE A 78 -12.04 48.18 34.77
N GLN A 79 -13.08 48.82 34.22
CA GLN A 79 -14.40 48.21 34.04
C GLN A 79 -14.37 47.02 33.08
N TRP A 80 -13.58 47.11 32.01
CA TRP A 80 -13.39 46.04 31.03
C TRP A 80 -12.84 44.77 31.70
N ILE A 81 -11.73 44.89 32.42
CA ILE A 81 -11.10 43.77 33.14
C ILE A 81 -12.08 43.17 34.15
N GLN A 82 -12.71 44.00 34.99
CA GLN A 82 -13.68 43.52 35.97
C GLN A 82 -14.85 42.76 35.35
N ASN A 83 -15.35 43.21 34.19
CA ASN A 83 -16.44 42.54 33.49
C ASN A 83 -16.01 41.19 32.93
N LEU A 84 -14.81 41.09 32.35
CA LEU A 84 -14.27 39.83 31.84
C LEU A 84 -14.01 38.81 32.96
N GLN A 85 -13.52 39.26 34.12
CA GLN A 85 -13.24 38.39 35.28
C GLN A 85 -14.50 37.70 35.83
N LYS A 86 -15.70 38.25 35.63
CA LYS A 86 -16.99 37.59 35.99
C LYS A 86 -17.20 36.26 35.25
N SER A 87 -16.58 36.10 34.08
CA SER A 87 -16.68 34.91 33.23
C SER A 87 -15.36 34.15 33.14
N LYS A 88 -14.43 34.35 34.10
CA LYS A 88 -13.05 33.80 34.03
C LYS A 88 -12.99 32.29 33.81
N GLU A 89 -13.85 31.52 34.47
CA GLU A 89 -13.87 30.07 34.34
C GLU A 89 -14.45 29.61 32.99
N ALA A 90 -15.48 30.31 32.51
CA ALA A 90 -16.17 29.99 31.27
C ALA A 90 -15.29 30.26 30.05
N TRP A 91 -14.49 31.32 30.09
CA TRP A 91 -13.62 31.73 28.98
C TRP A 91 -12.14 31.46 29.23
N LYS A 92 -11.81 30.73 30.32
CA LYS A 92 -10.44 30.38 30.71
C LYS A 92 -9.51 31.58 30.80
N ILE A 93 -10.00 32.66 31.39
CA ILE A 93 -9.22 33.87 31.56
C ILE A 93 -8.32 33.72 32.79
N VAL A 94 -7.08 34.20 32.69
CA VAL A 94 -6.14 34.28 33.82
C VAL A 94 -6.76 35.13 34.93
N GLU A 95 -6.70 34.64 36.16
CA GLU A 95 -7.25 35.35 37.31
C GLU A 95 -6.47 36.65 37.59
N VAL A 96 -7.19 37.75 37.69
CA VAL A 96 -6.68 39.02 38.21
C VAL A 96 -7.03 39.07 39.70
N GLN A 97 -6.00 39.00 40.53
CA GLN A 97 -6.11 38.95 41.99
C GLN A 97 -6.20 40.35 42.59
N ASP A 98 -5.54 41.33 41.98
CA ASP A 98 -5.60 42.73 42.40
C ASP A 98 -5.53 43.68 41.19
N LEU A 99 -6.18 44.82 41.33
CA LEU A 99 -6.34 45.82 40.27
C LEU A 99 -6.47 47.21 40.90
N PHE A 100 -5.49 48.08 40.67
CA PHE A 100 -5.44 49.41 41.29
C PHE A 100 -4.67 50.42 40.44
N GLU A 101 -4.88 51.70 40.72
CA GLU A 101 -4.26 52.81 40.01
C GLU A 101 -3.13 53.48 40.80
N VAL A 102 -2.15 54.00 40.07
CA VAL A 102 -1.09 54.87 40.57
C VAL A 102 -1.06 56.11 39.70
N TYR A 103 -0.97 57.30 40.29
CA TYR A 103 -0.78 58.54 39.55
C TYR A 103 0.68 58.95 39.65
N ASP A 104 1.39 58.98 38.52
CA ASP A 104 2.82 59.24 38.45
C ASP A 104 3.16 60.12 37.24
N GLU A 105 4.01 61.14 37.47
CA GLU A 105 4.50 62.10 36.47
C GLU A 105 3.45 62.54 35.43
N ASP A 106 2.32 63.06 35.90
CA ASP A 106 1.18 63.53 35.09
C ASP A 106 0.44 62.43 34.28
N SER A 107 0.66 61.16 34.58
CA SER A 107 0.04 60.02 33.92
C SER A 107 -0.65 59.06 34.89
N TRP A 108 -1.76 58.47 34.45
CA TRP A 108 -2.43 57.41 35.19
C TRP A 108 -1.81 56.07 34.83
N LEU A 109 -1.41 55.28 35.82
CA LEU A 109 -0.94 53.91 35.68
C LEU A 109 -2.01 52.97 36.24
N LEU A 110 -2.40 51.96 35.48
CA LEU A 110 -3.21 50.85 35.95
C LEU A 110 -2.28 49.66 36.25
N ILE A 111 -2.24 49.24 37.50
CA ILE A 111 -1.50 48.07 37.97
C ILE A 111 -2.44 46.87 37.98
N ILE A 112 -2.07 45.82 37.28
CA ILE A 112 -2.82 44.57 37.18
C ILE A 112 -1.98 43.45 37.76
N VAL A 113 -2.44 42.83 38.84
CA VAL A 113 -1.77 41.72 39.50
C VAL A 113 -2.55 40.43 39.19
N SER A 114 -1.88 39.50 38.53
CA SER A 114 -2.44 38.21 38.12
C SER A 114 -1.69 37.05 38.77
N GLU A 115 -2.39 35.92 38.90
CA GLU A 115 -1.76 34.67 39.34
C GLU A 115 -0.51 34.34 38.51
N PHE A 116 0.56 33.87 39.16
CA PHE A 116 1.70 33.32 38.45
C PHE A 116 1.41 31.90 37.96
N ILE A 117 1.46 31.71 36.63
CA ILE A 117 1.25 30.42 36.00
C ILE A 117 2.52 29.99 35.27
N GLU A 118 2.98 28.76 35.54
CA GLU A 118 4.03 28.11 34.76
C GLU A 118 3.48 27.73 33.38
N CYS A 119 3.74 28.60 32.40
CA CYS A 119 3.20 28.51 31.05
C CYS A 119 4.20 29.03 30.00
N LEU A 120 3.85 28.84 28.74
CA LEU A 120 4.43 29.51 27.58
C LEU A 120 3.30 30.18 26.80
N SER A 121 3.47 31.43 26.35
CA SER A 121 2.58 31.97 25.32
C SER A 121 2.77 31.22 24.01
N LEU A 122 1.80 31.24 23.10
CA LEU A 122 1.97 30.62 21.78
C LEU A 122 3.10 31.28 20.97
N GLU A 123 3.31 32.58 21.15
CA GLU A 123 4.48 33.29 20.61
C GLU A 123 5.79 32.67 21.14
N GLU A 124 5.95 32.59 22.46
CA GLU A 124 7.14 32.01 23.11
C GLU A 124 7.35 30.54 22.68
N LEU A 125 6.26 29.76 22.67
CA LEU A 125 6.29 28.35 22.28
C LEU A 125 6.75 28.20 20.82
N SER A 126 6.19 28.99 19.90
CA SER A 126 6.59 28.95 18.48
C SER A 126 8.07 29.29 18.28
N GLN A 127 8.56 30.32 18.98
CA GLN A 127 9.94 30.75 18.90
C GLN A 127 10.91 29.69 19.43
N ILE A 128 10.62 29.13 20.61
CA ILE A 128 11.49 28.13 21.26
C ILE A 128 11.50 26.82 20.45
N MET A 129 10.34 26.37 19.96
CA MET A 129 10.26 25.16 19.12
C MET A 129 11.14 25.26 17.87
N LYS A 130 11.32 26.46 17.31
CA LYS A 130 12.20 26.71 16.16
C LYS A 130 13.67 26.68 16.54
N ILE A 131 14.04 27.38 17.61
CA ILE A 131 15.43 27.47 18.09
C ILE A 131 15.97 26.07 18.43
N GLU A 132 15.16 25.27 19.12
CA GLU A 132 15.53 23.94 19.59
C GLU A 132 15.24 22.82 18.57
N ASN A 133 14.67 23.15 17.39
CA ASN A 133 14.25 22.21 16.36
C ASN A 133 13.31 21.10 16.88
N ILE A 134 12.34 21.47 17.75
CA ILE A 134 11.41 20.56 18.44
C ILE A 134 10.08 20.42 17.67
N TYR A 135 9.92 21.06 16.50
CA TYR A 135 8.66 20.99 15.74
C TYR A 135 8.17 19.57 15.43
N SER A 136 9.07 18.59 15.28
CA SER A 136 8.71 17.18 15.05
C SER A 136 7.90 16.55 16.19
N TYR A 137 7.89 17.14 17.39
CA TYR A 137 7.21 16.60 18.56
C TYR A 137 5.76 17.07 18.72
N LEU A 138 5.33 18.10 17.97
CA LEU A 138 3.97 18.61 18.03
C LEU A 138 3.14 18.10 16.84
N PRO A 139 2.15 17.21 17.07
CA PRO A 139 1.34 16.66 15.99
C PRO A 139 0.37 17.70 15.43
N LYS A 140 0.00 17.54 14.15
CA LYS A 140 -1.02 18.37 13.48
C LYS A 140 -2.32 18.49 14.26
N GLU A 141 -2.70 17.39 14.92
CA GLU A 141 -3.88 17.28 15.77
C GLU A 141 -3.91 18.35 16.87
N ALA A 142 -2.76 18.70 17.45
CA ALA A 142 -2.67 19.73 18.49
C ALA A 142 -2.98 21.14 17.95
N SER A 143 -2.48 21.49 16.74
CA SER A 143 -2.77 22.77 16.10
C SER A 143 -4.27 22.94 15.82
N ILE A 144 -4.93 21.87 15.37
CA ILE A 144 -6.37 21.86 15.12
C ILE A 144 -7.17 21.95 16.42
N TYR A 145 -6.79 21.20 17.45
CA TYR A 145 -7.50 21.25 18.74
C TYR A 145 -7.35 22.60 19.44
N LEU A 146 -6.18 23.24 19.33
CA LEU A 146 -6.00 24.62 19.79
C LEU A 146 -7.01 25.55 19.10
N TYR A 147 -7.07 25.48 17.78
CA TYR A 147 -7.95 26.32 16.98
C TYR A 147 -9.42 26.12 17.38
N LEU A 148 -9.87 24.87 17.50
CA LEU A 148 -11.24 24.55 17.92
C LEU A 148 -11.53 25.03 19.35
N TYR A 149 -10.57 24.88 20.27
CA TYR A 149 -10.71 25.30 21.65
C TYR A 149 -10.88 26.83 21.76
N LEU A 150 -10.04 27.59 21.07
CA LEU A 150 -10.12 29.05 21.03
C LEU A 150 -11.40 29.51 20.32
N LEU A 151 -11.81 28.82 19.25
CA LEU A 151 -13.06 29.13 18.54
C LEU A 151 -14.29 28.93 19.44
N ASP A 152 -14.32 27.88 20.27
CA ASP A 152 -15.39 27.67 21.24
C ASP A 152 -15.45 28.78 22.29
N ILE A 153 -14.30 29.33 22.70
CA ILE A 153 -14.25 30.48 23.62
C ILE A 153 -14.80 31.74 22.95
N ILE A 154 -14.39 32.03 21.71
CA ILE A 154 -14.94 33.16 20.93
C ILE A 154 -16.46 32.99 20.78
N GLN A 155 -16.94 31.80 20.44
CA GLN A 155 -18.37 31.54 20.30
C GLN A 155 -19.13 31.78 21.62
N ALA A 156 -18.56 31.35 22.74
CA ALA A 156 -19.13 31.55 24.06
C ALA A 156 -19.17 33.03 24.47
N SER A 157 -18.13 33.82 24.18
CA SER A 157 -18.13 35.26 24.50
C SER A 157 -19.10 36.05 23.61
N GLN A 158 -19.16 35.71 22.32
CA GLN A 158 -20.08 36.33 21.36
C GLN A 158 -21.55 36.07 21.71
N SER A 159 -21.89 34.91 22.29
CA SER A 159 -23.25 34.65 22.79
C SER A 159 -23.69 35.61 23.91
N GLN A 160 -22.73 36.29 24.56
CA GLN A 160 -22.96 37.33 25.57
C GLN A 160 -22.74 38.75 25.01
N ASN A 161 -22.60 38.90 23.69
CA ASN A 161 -22.24 40.14 23.00
C ASN A 161 -20.91 40.75 23.48
N ILE A 162 -19.94 39.90 23.82
CA ILE A 162 -18.62 40.32 24.32
C ILE A 162 -17.52 39.85 23.36
N CYS A 163 -16.69 40.80 22.92
CA CYS A 163 -15.47 40.56 22.14
C CYS A 163 -14.27 40.64 23.10
N LEU A 164 -13.55 39.54 23.30
CA LEU A 164 -12.45 39.43 24.26
C LEU A 164 -11.25 40.30 23.88
N LYS A 165 -11.04 40.59 22.59
CA LYS A 165 -9.89 41.38 22.07
C LYS A 165 -8.52 40.81 22.47
N SER A 166 -8.45 39.51 22.76
CA SER A 166 -7.30 38.89 23.43
C SER A 166 -6.90 37.54 22.83
N ILE A 167 -7.48 37.12 21.71
CA ILE A 167 -7.14 35.84 21.06
C ILE A 167 -5.98 36.06 20.09
N PHE A 168 -4.77 36.24 20.63
CA PHE A 168 -3.55 36.43 19.86
C PHE A 168 -2.40 35.59 20.44
N PRO A 169 -1.35 35.28 19.64
CA PRO A 169 -0.28 34.38 20.09
C PRO A 169 0.44 34.80 21.38
N ASP A 170 0.55 36.10 21.64
CA ASP A 170 1.16 36.69 22.84
C ASP A 170 0.24 36.63 24.08
N SER A 171 -1.04 36.39 23.87
CA SER A 171 -2.11 36.46 24.87
C SER A 171 -2.66 35.07 25.24
N VAL A 172 -2.43 34.07 24.38
CA VAL A 172 -2.87 32.69 24.57
C VAL A 172 -1.73 31.90 25.23
N LEU A 173 -1.98 31.41 26.45
CA LEU A 173 -1.01 30.72 27.30
C LEU A 173 -1.29 29.22 27.30
N VAL A 174 -0.29 28.42 26.97
CA VAL A 174 -0.33 26.95 27.07
C VAL A 174 0.17 26.53 28.46
N ILE A 175 -0.64 25.72 29.16
CA ILE A 175 -0.41 25.35 30.56
C ILE A 175 -0.37 23.84 30.67
N ARG A 176 0.58 23.32 31.45
CA ARG A 176 0.65 21.90 31.79
C ARG A 176 -0.21 21.60 33.01
N GLU A 177 -1.15 20.66 32.85
CA GLU A 177 -2.07 20.20 33.89
C GLU A 177 -1.94 18.69 34.12
N LEU A 178 -2.39 18.22 35.28
CA LEU A 178 -2.58 16.79 35.52
C LEU A 178 -3.59 16.23 34.51
N PRO A 179 -3.41 14.98 34.05
CA PRO A 179 -4.21 14.42 32.97
C PRO A 179 -5.69 14.38 33.36
N THR A 180 -6.48 15.26 32.76
CA THR A 180 -7.94 15.25 32.89
C THR A 180 -8.58 14.53 31.70
N LYS A 181 -9.79 13.99 31.90
CA LYS A 181 -10.56 13.34 30.82
C LYS A 181 -11.17 14.33 29.81
N SER A 182 -10.89 15.63 29.90
CA SER A 182 -11.62 16.66 29.14
C SER A 182 -10.71 17.64 28.38
N ARG A 183 -11.00 17.81 27.09
CA ARG A 183 -10.68 18.96 26.20
C ARG A 183 -9.29 19.58 26.38
N SER A 184 -8.24 18.78 26.33
CA SER A 184 -6.87 19.27 26.21
C SER A 184 -6.48 19.50 24.76
N VAL A 185 -5.56 20.45 24.55
CA VAL A 185 -4.99 20.79 23.24
C VAL A 185 -3.88 19.81 22.87
N ILE A 186 -3.06 19.41 23.85
CA ILE A 186 -2.04 18.36 23.71
C ILE A 186 -2.26 17.34 24.83
N TYR A 187 -2.25 16.06 24.47
CA TYR A 187 -2.40 14.97 25.43
C TYR A 187 -1.19 14.04 25.38
N THR A 188 -0.56 13.84 26.53
CA THR A 188 0.53 12.87 26.72
C THR A 188 0.10 11.82 27.75
N SER A 189 0.91 10.79 27.95
CA SER A 189 0.63 9.77 28.97
C SER A 189 0.63 10.33 30.39
N ASN A 190 1.40 11.39 30.65
CA ASN A 190 1.64 11.89 32.00
C ASN A 190 0.94 13.21 32.29
N TYR A 191 0.70 14.05 31.27
CA TYR A 191 0.13 15.38 31.41
C TYR A 191 -0.84 15.73 30.28
N SER A 192 -1.74 16.66 30.57
CA SER A 192 -2.57 17.34 29.57
C SER A 192 -2.18 18.82 29.47
N TYR A 193 -2.13 19.35 28.27
CA TYR A 193 -1.85 20.77 28.05
C TYR A 193 -3.13 21.50 27.66
N SER A 194 -3.50 22.47 28.48
CA SER A 194 -4.70 23.31 28.31
C SER A 194 -4.30 24.72 27.88
N VAL A 195 -5.29 25.60 27.74
CA VAL A 195 -5.08 26.99 27.36
C VAL A 195 -5.79 27.92 28.33
N LYS A 196 -5.12 29.00 28.74
CA LYS A 196 -5.75 30.19 29.34
C LYS A 196 -5.48 31.43 28.48
N ILE A 197 -6.36 32.42 28.60
CA ILE A 197 -6.28 33.70 27.89
C ILE A 197 -5.91 34.81 28.86
N SER A 198 -4.83 35.52 28.55
CA SER A 198 -4.48 36.76 29.22
C SER A 198 -5.22 37.92 28.57
N VAL A 199 -6.12 38.55 29.32
CA VAL A 199 -6.91 39.72 28.84
C VAL A 199 -6.22 41.05 29.13
N THR A 200 -4.96 41.01 29.55
CA THR A 200 -4.18 42.18 29.94
C THR A 200 -3.23 42.65 28.85
N THR A 201 -3.30 42.10 27.63
CA THR A 201 -2.35 42.37 26.54
C THR A 201 -2.55 43.73 25.87
N LYS A 202 -1.64 44.07 24.94
CA LYS A 202 -1.68 45.37 24.24
C LYS A 202 -3.02 45.57 23.51
N HIS A 203 -3.55 44.52 22.89
CA HIS A 203 -4.76 44.58 22.06
C HIS A 203 -6.03 44.79 22.88
N SER A 204 -6.05 44.23 24.08
CA SER A 204 -7.20 44.35 24.97
C SER A 204 -7.25 45.69 25.70
N LEU A 205 -6.10 46.33 25.96
CA LEU A 205 -5.99 47.55 26.76
C LEU A 205 -5.43 48.78 26.01
N GLU A 206 -5.13 48.66 24.71
CA GLU A 206 -4.57 49.72 23.84
C GLU A 206 -3.22 50.33 24.29
N CYS A 207 -2.40 49.56 25.00
CA CYS A 207 -1.18 50.07 25.63
C CYS A 207 0.08 49.29 25.25
N GLY A 208 1.11 49.99 24.77
CA GLY A 208 2.45 49.46 24.49
C GLY A 208 2.78 49.25 23.00
N LYS A 209 4.00 48.79 22.70
CA LYS A 209 4.43 48.32 21.37
C LYS A 209 4.62 46.80 21.44
N SER A 210 3.98 46.04 20.55
CA SER A 210 4.23 44.59 20.43
C SER A 210 5.24 44.35 19.31
N LYS A 211 6.12 43.36 19.47
CA LYS A 211 7.03 42.93 18.39
C LYS A 211 6.26 42.36 17.19
N LEU A 212 5.01 41.94 17.41
CA LEU A 212 4.10 41.40 16.41
C LEU A 212 3.15 42.45 15.80
N ASP A 213 3.33 43.74 16.10
CA ASP A 213 2.47 44.84 15.59
C ASP A 213 2.30 44.87 14.07
N LYS A 214 3.25 44.30 13.31
CA LYS A 214 3.19 44.22 11.85
C LYS A 214 2.21 43.17 11.30
N ILE A 215 1.91 42.11 12.05
CA ILE A 215 1.05 41.00 11.60
C ILE A 215 -0.38 41.10 12.10
N TYR A 216 -0.67 42.09 12.95
CA TYR A 216 -2.00 42.32 13.51
C TYR A 216 -2.90 43.11 12.58
N PRO A 217 -4.23 42.95 12.72
CA PRO A 217 -5.18 43.61 11.85
C PRO A 217 -5.26 45.12 12.14
N ASP A 218 -5.88 45.87 11.23
CA ASP A 218 -6.14 47.30 11.42
C ASP A 218 -6.98 47.59 12.68
N GLU A 219 -6.74 48.76 13.31
CA GLU A 219 -7.46 49.19 14.52
C GLU A 219 -8.99 49.17 14.36
N LYS A 220 -9.49 49.40 13.14
CA LYS A 220 -10.93 49.41 12.83
C LYS A 220 -11.59 48.04 13.05
N ILE A 221 -10.88 46.95 12.72
CA ILE A 221 -11.42 45.59 12.83
C ILE A 221 -10.89 44.86 14.08
N ASN A 222 -9.82 45.34 14.71
CA ASN A 222 -9.21 44.72 15.89
C ASN A 222 -10.19 44.55 17.07
N LYS A 223 -11.23 45.39 17.16
CA LYS A 223 -12.28 45.34 18.20
C LYS A 223 -13.53 44.56 17.80
N THR A 224 -13.50 43.87 16.67
CA THR A 224 -14.65 43.16 16.10
C THR A 224 -14.42 41.65 16.13
N LEU A 225 -15.46 40.87 15.81
CA LEU A 225 -15.32 39.43 15.60
C LEU A 225 -14.26 39.12 14.53
N ALA A 226 -14.21 39.89 13.44
CA ALA A 226 -13.19 39.73 12.41
C ALA A 226 -11.76 39.88 12.95
N GLY A 227 -11.55 40.76 13.94
CA GLY A 227 -10.27 40.89 14.64
C GLY A 227 -9.90 39.66 15.47
N GLU A 228 -10.87 39.08 16.18
CA GLU A 228 -10.65 37.83 16.94
C GLU A 228 -10.37 36.64 16.03
N LEU A 229 -11.04 36.57 14.88
CA LEU A 229 -10.81 35.53 13.87
C LEU A 229 -9.44 35.68 13.20
N TRP A 230 -8.99 36.91 12.95
CA TRP A 230 -7.63 37.18 12.50
C TRP A 230 -6.60 36.66 13.51
N GLY A 231 -6.79 36.99 14.79
CA GLY A 231 -5.93 36.53 15.86
C GLY A 231 -5.95 35.01 16.04
N LEU A 232 -7.11 34.38 15.86
CA LEU A 232 -7.26 32.92 15.82
C LEU A 232 -6.44 32.29 14.69
N GLY A 233 -6.43 32.90 13.50
CA GLY A 233 -5.58 32.48 12.37
C GLY A 233 -4.09 32.57 12.71
N LEU A 234 -3.65 33.63 13.38
CA LEU A 234 -2.27 33.75 13.87
C LEU A 234 -1.92 32.69 14.92
N CYS A 235 -2.84 32.37 15.84
CA CYS A 235 -2.67 31.29 16.81
C CYS A 235 -2.56 29.91 16.16
N LEU A 236 -3.27 29.68 15.04
CA LEU A 236 -3.10 28.47 14.24
C LEU A 236 -1.73 28.44 13.58
N TYR A 237 -1.35 29.55 12.96
CA TYR A 237 -0.06 29.69 12.27
C TYR A 237 1.13 29.52 13.22
N SER A 238 1.04 29.95 14.49
CA SER A 238 2.15 29.81 15.44
C SER A 238 2.55 28.34 15.68
N LEU A 239 1.63 27.39 15.49
CA LEU A 239 1.91 25.95 15.64
C LEU A 239 2.04 25.20 14.32
N ALA A 240 1.44 25.70 13.23
CA ALA A 240 1.41 25.05 11.92
C ALA A 240 2.35 25.68 10.88
N GLY A 241 2.78 26.93 11.09
CA GLY A 241 3.59 27.69 10.16
C GLY A 241 5.04 27.22 10.08
N ILE A 242 5.68 27.50 8.95
CA ILE A 242 7.11 27.23 8.73
C ILE A 242 7.99 28.40 9.20
N LYS A 243 7.51 29.64 9.00
CA LYS A 243 8.23 30.87 9.38
C LYS A 243 7.88 31.29 10.81
N ASP A 244 8.81 32.00 11.46
CA ASP A 244 8.50 32.61 12.75
C ASP A 244 7.51 33.78 12.54
N LEU A 245 6.62 34.02 13.50
CA LEU A 245 5.71 35.16 13.50
C LEU A 245 6.47 36.49 13.35
N SER A 246 7.66 36.57 13.94
CA SER A 246 8.54 37.74 13.85
C SER A 246 9.15 37.95 12.46
N GLU A 247 9.14 36.94 11.57
CA GLU A 247 9.69 36.99 10.21
C GLU A 247 8.64 37.34 9.17
N LEU A 248 7.34 37.17 9.48
CA LEU A 248 6.25 37.43 8.54
C LEU A 248 6.22 38.90 8.08
N PRO A 249 5.82 39.19 6.83
CA PRO A 249 5.67 40.55 6.34
C PRO A 249 4.52 41.30 7.04
N VAL A 250 4.32 42.57 6.69
CA VAL A 250 3.20 43.37 7.22
C VAL A 250 1.88 42.84 6.65
N LEU A 251 1.27 41.84 7.30
CA LEU A 251 0.14 41.07 6.74
C LEU A 251 -1.09 41.91 6.40
N ARG A 252 -1.34 43.00 7.14
CA ARG A 252 -2.48 43.90 6.88
C ARG A 252 -2.38 44.64 5.55
N ASP A 253 -1.17 44.84 5.03
CA ASP A 253 -0.92 45.61 3.82
C ASP A 253 -0.92 44.72 2.56
N LEU A 254 -0.96 43.39 2.74
CA LEU A 254 -0.89 42.42 1.65
C LEU A 254 -2.26 42.10 1.06
N GLU A 255 -2.28 41.86 -0.24
CA GLU A 255 -3.44 41.26 -0.91
C GLU A 255 -3.60 39.77 -0.54
N ASN A 256 -4.78 39.19 -0.76
CA ASN A 256 -5.07 37.80 -0.35
C ASN A 256 -4.15 36.77 -1.00
N ASN A 257 -3.77 36.96 -2.26
CA ASN A 257 -2.83 36.06 -2.95
C ASN A 257 -1.42 36.17 -2.36
N GLU A 258 -0.97 37.38 -2.03
CA GLU A 258 0.34 37.60 -1.41
C GLU A 258 0.38 37.01 0.01
N LYS A 259 -0.72 37.07 0.76
CA LYS A 259 -0.84 36.37 2.05
C LYS A 259 -0.69 34.85 1.86
N TYR A 260 -1.28 34.27 0.81
CA TYR A 260 -1.15 32.83 0.50
C TYR A 260 0.31 32.42 0.29
N GLU A 261 1.06 33.20 -0.49
CA GLU A 261 2.47 32.94 -0.76
C GLU A 261 3.38 33.10 0.48
N ASN A 262 2.96 33.91 1.46
CA ASN A 262 3.78 34.18 2.64
C ASN A 262 3.48 33.27 3.84
N LEU A 263 2.26 32.73 3.94
CA LEU A 263 1.78 31.92 5.06
C LEU A 263 1.89 30.41 4.77
N GLU A 264 3.11 29.95 4.51
CA GLU A 264 3.39 28.53 4.30
C GLU A 264 3.22 27.75 5.62
N ILE A 265 2.52 26.61 5.55
CA ILE A 265 2.34 25.68 6.66
C ILE A 265 3.14 24.39 6.45
N ARG A 266 3.57 23.76 7.55
CA ARG A 266 4.40 22.55 7.54
C ARG A 266 3.63 21.26 7.27
N PHE A 267 2.31 21.34 7.17
CA PHE A 267 1.44 20.20 6.95
C PHE A 267 0.78 20.32 5.57
N GLU A 268 0.97 19.34 4.70
CA GLU A 268 0.24 19.24 3.42
C GLU A 268 -1.22 18.89 3.70
N ASP A 269 -2.06 19.89 4.01
CA ASP A 269 -3.47 19.71 4.39
C ASP A 269 -4.35 20.87 3.87
N PRO A 270 -5.19 20.62 2.83
CA PRO A 270 -5.99 21.67 2.19
C PRO A 270 -7.05 22.26 3.12
N ALA A 271 -7.58 21.50 4.08
CA ALA A 271 -8.55 22.01 5.04
C ALA A 271 -7.89 22.99 6.02
N LEU A 272 -6.67 22.68 6.45
CA LEU A 272 -5.89 23.53 7.34
C LEU A 272 -5.49 24.84 6.66
N GLU A 273 -5.01 24.76 5.42
CA GLU A 273 -4.74 25.92 4.57
C GLU A 273 -6.00 26.77 4.39
N SER A 274 -7.09 26.17 3.91
CA SER A 274 -8.34 26.89 3.64
C SER A 274 -8.86 27.63 4.87
N LEU A 275 -8.81 27.02 6.05
CA LEU A 275 -9.26 27.66 7.28
C LEU A 275 -8.31 28.78 7.71
N LEU A 276 -7.00 28.56 7.66
CA LEU A 276 -6.01 29.59 7.95
C LEU A 276 -6.23 30.83 7.06
N PHE A 277 -6.43 30.65 5.77
CA PHE A 277 -6.67 31.78 4.85
C PHE A 277 -8.01 32.45 5.09
N SER A 278 -9.05 31.68 5.43
CA SER A 278 -10.36 32.25 5.76
C SER A 278 -10.30 33.21 6.96
N SER A 279 -9.39 32.97 7.92
CA SER A 279 -9.18 33.85 9.08
C SER A 279 -8.69 35.26 8.71
N PHE A 280 -8.07 35.44 7.53
CA PHE A 280 -7.47 36.71 7.11
C PHE A 280 -8.28 37.50 6.05
N ASN A 281 -9.44 36.96 5.63
CA ASN A 281 -10.25 37.54 4.55
C ASN A 281 -11.25 38.61 5.00
N GLY A 282 -11.35 38.91 6.30
CA GLY A 282 -12.10 40.08 6.82
C GLY A 282 -13.62 40.06 6.63
N ILE A 283 -14.22 38.92 6.27
CA ILE A 283 -15.69 38.76 6.14
C ILE A 283 -16.25 38.24 7.47
N ASP A 284 -17.29 38.88 8.01
CA ASP A 284 -18.04 38.49 9.22
C ASP A 284 -18.77 37.13 9.14
N ASN A 285 -18.48 36.31 8.12
CA ASN A 285 -19.11 35.02 7.94
C ASN A 285 -18.57 34.04 8.98
N ALA A 286 -19.44 33.73 9.94
CA ALA A 286 -19.28 32.74 11.00
C ALA A 286 -18.48 31.49 10.57
N PRO A 287 -17.20 31.34 10.97
CA PRO A 287 -16.48 30.06 10.81
C PRO A 287 -17.19 28.93 11.58
N PHE A 288 -18.08 29.27 12.51
CA PHE A 288 -18.86 28.34 13.32
C PHE A 288 -19.67 27.31 12.50
N ASP A 289 -20.17 27.69 11.33
CA ASP A 289 -20.96 26.79 10.47
C ASP A 289 -20.13 26.11 9.36
N ASN A 290 -18.82 26.37 9.31
CA ASN A 290 -17.93 25.75 8.34
C ASN A 290 -17.91 24.22 8.55
N LYS A 291 -18.13 23.47 7.47
CA LYS A 291 -18.20 22.00 7.50
C LYS A 291 -16.90 21.35 7.98
N ILE A 292 -15.74 21.89 7.63
CA ILE A 292 -14.44 21.41 8.12
C ILE A 292 -14.39 21.51 9.64
N ILE A 293 -14.81 22.65 10.20
CA ILE A 293 -14.84 22.87 11.66
C ILE A 293 -15.79 21.89 12.33
N GLN A 294 -16.98 21.67 11.78
CA GLN A 294 -17.94 20.69 12.31
C GLN A 294 -17.39 19.26 12.28
N ILE A 295 -16.68 18.88 11.20
CA ILE A 295 -15.99 17.59 11.10
C ILE A 295 -14.93 17.45 12.18
N TRP A 296 -14.02 18.42 12.28
CA TRP A 296 -12.95 18.36 13.28
C TRP A 296 -13.49 18.36 14.71
N LYS A 297 -14.58 19.11 14.99
CA LYS A 297 -15.31 19.01 16.27
C LYS A 297 -15.86 17.60 16.50
N GLY A 298 -16.49 16.98 15.50
CA GLY A 298 -16.97 15.60 15.60
C GLY A 298 -15.86 14.58 15.87
N LEU A 299 -14.70 14.76 15.26
CA LEU A 299 -13.52 13.91 15.48
C LEU A 299 -12.91 14.12 16.87
N TRP A 300 -12.77 15.37 17.32
CA TRP A 300 -12.21 15.74 18.62
C TRP A 300 -13.12 15.35 19.78
N LEU A 301 -14.40 15.70 19.70
CA LEU A 301 -15.40 15.51 20.75
C LEU A 301 -16.02 14.13 20.74
N ASN A 302 -15.58 13.25 19.84
CA ASN A 302 -16.13 11.91 19.74
C ASN A 302 -17.63 11.90 19.37
N ASP A 303 -18.13 12.90 18.63
CA ASP A 303 -19.53 13.02 18.25
C ASP A 303 -19.78 12.59 16.79
N TRP A 304 -20.49 11.48 16.63
CA TRP A 304 -20.81 10.92 15.31
C TRP A 304 -21.92 11.69 14.58
N ASN A 305 -22.79 12.41 15.29
CA ASN A 305 -23.88 13.16 14.67
C ASN A 305 -23.34 14.31 13.80
N LEU A 306 -22.24 14.94 14.23
CA LEU A 306 -21.54 15.96 13.45
C LEU A 306 -20.91 15.38 12.16
N LEU A 307 -20.53 14.10 12.19
CA LEU A 307 -19.93 13.41 11.05
C LEU A 307 -20.97 12.82 10.08
N ASN A 308 -22.17 12.48 10.56
CA ASN A 308 -23.19 11.82 9.74
C ASN A 308 -23.54 12.60 8.47
N ASN A 309 -23.60 13.93 8.56
CA ASN A 309 -23.99 14.81 7.46
C ASN A 309 -22.85 15.15 6.48
N CYS A 310 -21.68 14.54 6.62
CA CYS A 310 -20.56 14.79 5.71
C CYS A 310 -20.77 14.04 4.39
N THR A 311 -20.47 14.74 3.30
CA THR A 311 -20.59 14.26 1.92
C THR A 311 -19.21 14.19 1.27
N PHE A 312 -19.14 13.72 0.02
CA PHE A 312 -17.91 13.73 -0.77
C PHE A 312 -17.23 15.12 -0.87
N LYS A 313 -18.01 16.22 -0.87
CA LYS A 313 -17.46 17.58 -0.93
C LYS A 313 -16.70 17.99 0.34
N ASP A 314 -16.88 17.25 1.43
CA ASP A 314 -16.30 17.57 2.74
C ASP A 314 -15.05 16.72 3.05
N LEU A 315 -14.49 16.01 2.05
CA LEU A 315 -13.32 15.13 2.21
C LEU A 315 -12.08 15.85 2.78
N ASP A 316 -11.92 17.15 2.52
CA ASP A 316 -10.81 17.95 3.05
C ASP A 316 -10.79 17.90 4.59
N GLY A 317 -11.95 17.96 5.26
CA GLY A 317 -12.02 17.86 6.72
C GLY A 317 -11.66 16.45 7.23
N LEU A 318 -12.00 15.40 6.48
CA LEU A 318 -11.70 14.01 6.83
C LEU A 318 -10.24 13.63 6.53
N HIS A 319 -9.62 14.28 5.55
CA HIS A 319 -8.18 14.18 5.26
C HIS A 319 -7.38 14.51 6.52
N SER A 320 -7.66 15.65 7.17
CA SER A 320 -6.94 16.02 8.39
C SER A 320 -6.97 14.89 9.42
N GLY A 321 -8.16 14.31 9.64
CA GLY A 321 -8.35 13.23 10.61
C GLY A 321 -7.65 11.91 10.25
N LEU A 322 -7.51 11.54 8.97
CA LEU A 322 -6.70 10.37 8.56
C LEU A 322 -5.22 10.48 8.98
N LEU A 323 -4.74 11.71 9.12
CA LEU A 323 -3.37 12.05 9.48
C LEU A 323 -3.19 12.32 10.98
N PHE A 324 -4.25 12.24 11.80
CA PHE A 324 -4.14 12.42 13.25
C PHE A 324 -3.35 11.30 13.91
N GLU A 325 -2.71 11.61 15.05
CA GLU A 325 -1.98 10.63 15.85
C GLU A 325 -2.94 9.76 16.66
N SER A 326 -4.03 10.36 17.15
CA SER A 326 -5.12 9.67 17.84
C SER A 326 -5.73 8.56 16.97
N PRO A 327 -5.61 7.28 17.39
CA PRO A 327 -6.20 6.17 16.65
C PRO A 327 -7.72 6.32 16.49
N HIS A 328 -8.37 6.87 17.51
CA HIS A 328 -9.82 7.02 17.54
C HIS A 328 -10.33 7.98 16.45
N ALA A 329 -9.78 9.19 16.40
CA ALA A 329 -10.18 10.17 15.39
C ALA A 329 -9.86 9.66 13.96
N ARG A 330 -8.66 9.09 13.79
CA ARG A 330 -8.22 8.50 12.53
C ARG A 330 -9.14 7.40 12.01
N PHE A 331 -9.53 6.45 12.85
CA PHE A 331 -10.41 5.36 12.43
C PHE A 331 -11.83 5.82 12.17
N ARG A 332 -12.30 6.90 12.82
CA ARG A 332 -13.58 7.52 12.47
C ARG A 332 -13.54 8.24 11.13
N SER A 333 -12.49 8.98 10.85
CA SER A 333 -12.30 9.59 9.53
C SER A 333 -12.27 8.51 8.46
N LEU A 334 -11.53 7.42 8.67
CA LEU A 334 -11.54 6.27 7.78
C LEU A 334 -12.95 5.71 7.58
N LYS A 335 -13.66 5.42 8.68
CA LYS A 335 -15.03 4.89 8.63
C LYS A 335 -15.97 5.80 7.83
N LYS A 336 -15.89 7.12 8.04
CA LYS A 336 -16.75 8.07 7.30
C LYS A 336 -16.36 8.20 5.83
N ILE A 337 -15.06 8.14 5.49
CA ILE A 337 -14.62 8.08 4.08
C ILE A 337 -15.17 6.82 3.39
N LEU A 338 -15.12 5.67 4.06
CA LEU A 338 -15.67 4.42 3.53
C LEU A 338 -17.19 4.50 3.34
N LEU A 339 -17.91 5.11 4.30
CA LEU A 339 -19.35 5.35 4.17
C LEU A 339 -19.67 6.27 2.98
N ILE A 340 -18.96 7.39 2.84
CA ILE A 340 -19.12 8.31 1.70
C ILE A 340 -18.85 7.59 0.37
N SER A 341 -17.87 6.68 0.33
CA SER A 341 -17.58 5.91 -0.87
C SER A 341 -18.64 4.86 -1.19
N ASP A 342 -19.38 4.38 -0.20
CA ASP A 342 -20.43 3.36 -0.39
C ASP A 342 -21.80 4.00 -0.66
N GLU A 343 -22.07 5.15 -0.03
CA GLU A 343 -23.21 6.03 -0.28
C GLU A 343 -23.05 6.68 -1.67
N ASP A 344 -24.04 6.52 -2.55
CA ASP A 344 -24.09 7.13 -3.90
C ASP A 344 -22.95 6.78 -4.88
N ASP A 345 -22.20 5.70 -4.60
CA ASP A 345 -21.12 5.15 -5.46
C ASP A 345 -19.99 6.14 -5.81
N HIS A 346 -19.66 7.05 -4.88
CA HIS A 346 -18.55 8.02 -5.04
C HIS A 346 -17.14 7.42 -4.93
N SER A 347 -17.00 6.11 -5.17
CA SER A 347 -15.76 5.37 -4.96
C SER A 347 -14.63 5.84 -5.88
N ALA A 348 -14.95 6.20 -7.13
CA ALA A 348 -13.99 6.72 -8.11
C ALA A 348 -13.47 8.11 -7.71
N GLU A 349 -14.35 9.00 -7.24
CA GLU A 349 -13.98 10.35 -6.83
C GLU A 349 -13.16 10.34 -5.53
N VAL A 350 -13.52 9.47 -4.58
CA VAL A 350 -12.71 9.23 -3.38
C VAL A 350 -11.33 8.68 -3.77
N ALA A 351 -11.26 7.73 -4.70
CA ALA A 351 -9.99 7.20 -5.21
C ALA A 351 -9.14 8.29 -5.88
N TYR A 352 -9.76 9.16 -6.69
CA TYR A 352 -9.08 10.29 -7.32
C TYR A 352 -8.53 11.26 -6.27
N TYR A 353 -9.32 11.60 -5.26
CA TYR A 353 -8.91 12.47 -4.15
C TYR A 353 -7.72 11.87 -3.39
N LEU A 354 -7.83 10.61 -2.95
CA LEU A 354 -6.76 9.93 -2.20
C LEU A 354 -5.46 9.82 -3.00
N ASN A 355 -5.53 9.64 -4.32
CA ASN A 355 -4.35 9.61 -5.18
C ASN A 355 -3.73 11.01 -5.37
N SER A 356 -4.56 12.04 -5.59
CA SER A 356 -4.10 13.42 -5.82
C SER A 356 -3.31 13.97 -4.63
N TYR A 357 -3.71 13.61 -3.42
CA TYR A 357 -3.03 14.00 -2.17
C TYR A 357 -2.08 12.93 -1.61
N LYS A 358 -1.73 11.88 -2.40
CA LYS A 358 -0.84 10.78 -1.98
C LYS A 358 -1.25 10.08 -0.66
N LEU A 359 -2.54 10.08 -0.34
CA LEU A 359 -3.10 9.49 0.88
C LEU A 359 -3.46 8.01 0.75
N LEU A 360 -3.53 7.47 -0.48
CA LEU A 360 -3.94 6.09 -0.70
C LEU A 360 -3.12 5.05 0.10
N PRO A 361 -1.77 5.15 0.21
CA PRO A 361 -0.99 4.25 1.07
C PRO A 361 -1.37 4.37 2.55
N ILE A 362 -1.57 5.61 3.04
CA ILE A 362 -1.95 5.87 4.43
C ILE A 362 -3.33 5.29 4.71
N PHE A 363 -4.28 5.50 3.80
CA PHE A 363 -5.63 4.94 3.85
C PHE A 363 -5.59 3.41 3.99
N LEU A 364 -4.85 2.69 3.14
CA LEU A 364 -4.77 1.23 3.25
C LEU A 364 -4.07 0.76 4.52
N GLN A 365 -2.99 1.42 4.94
CA GLN A 365 -2.37 1.12 6.23
C GLN A 365 -3.36 1.30 7.40
N ARG A 366 -4.30 2.25 7.29
CA ARG A 366 -5.35 2.42 8.30
C ARG A 366 -6.38 1.31 8.20
N CYS A 367 -6.81 0.92 6.99
CA CYS A 367 -7.69 -0.23 6.76
C CYS A 367 -7.12 -1.53 7.35
N ILE A 368 -5.82 -1.81 7.20
CA ILE A 368 -5.17 -3.01 7.76
C ILE A 368 -5.29 -3.06 9.29
N LYS A 369 -5.18 -1.90 9.94
CA LYS A 369 -5.21 -1.76 11.41
C LYS A 369 -6.62 -1.53 11.98
N TYR A 370 -7.63 -1.38 11.12
CA TYR A 370 -9.00 -1.09 11.52
C TYR A 370 -9.67 -2.33 12.11
N ASP A 371 -10.48 -2.16 13.16
CA ASP A 371 -11.28 -3.26 13.70
C ASP A 371 -12.55 -3.44 12.87
N TRP A 372 -12.53 -4.44 11.99
CA TRP A 372 -13.61 -4.72 11.05
C TRP A 372 -14.81 -5.44 11.66
N LYS A 373 -14.77 -5.85 12.94
CA LYS A 373 -15.87 -6.63 13.56
C LYS A 373 -17.23 -5.94 13.48
N GLU A 374 -17.26 -4.62 13.68
CA GLU A 374 -18.51 -3.85 13.72
C GLU A 374 -18.86 -3.17 12.38
N SER A 375 -18.00 -3.26 11.36
CA SER A 375 -18.20 -2.54 10.09
C SER A 375 -17.69 -3.33 8.89
N SER A 376 -17.79 -4.66 8.94
CA SER A 376 -17.32 -5.56 7.89
C SER A 376 -17.94 -5.25 6.52
N GLN A 377 -19.17 -4.74 6.49
CA GLN A 377 -19.87 -4.35 5.26
C GLN A 377 -19.13 -3.25 4.47
N LEU A 378 -18.40 -2.36 5.15
CA LEU A 378 -17.64 -1.28 4.53
C LEU A 378 -16.37 -1.76 3.80
N MET A 379 -15.99 -3.03 3.95
CA MET A 379 -14.84 -3.59 3.24
C MET A 379 -15.03 -3.54 1.71
N ASN A 380 -16.27 -3.63 1.23
CA ASN A 380 -16.56 -3.50 -0.19
C ASN A 380 -16.19 -2.12 -0.74
N ALA A 381 -16.36 -1.04 0.04
CA ALA A 381 -15.94 0.29 -0.36
C ALA A 381 -14.41 0.37 -0.56
N VAL A 382 -13.61 -0.35 0.25
CA VAL A 382 -12.16 -0.46 0.04
C VAL A 382 -11.85 -1.01 -1.35
N PHE A 383 -12.50 -2.11 -1.73
CA PHE A 383 -12.24 -2.73 -3.04
C PHE A 383 -12.80 -1.93 -4.22
N LYS A 384 -13.92 -1.22 -4.05
CA LYS A 384 -14.41 -0.25 -5.06
C LYS A 384 -13.39 0.87 -5.29
N ILE A 385 -12.87 1.49 -4.22
CA ILE A 385 -11.83 2.55 -4.30
C ILE A 385 -10.56 2.04 -5.02
N LEU A 386 -10.20 0.77 -4.84
CA LEU A 386 -9.03 0.17 -5.47
C LEU A 386 -9.28 -0.40 -6.88
N GLN A 387 -10.54 -0.51 -7.32
CA GLN A 387 -10.93 -1.32 -8.48
C GLN A 387 -10.27 -0.84 -9.78
N ASP A 388 -10.20 0.48 -9.99
CA ASP A 388 -9.59 1.08 -11.20
C ASP A 388 -8.08 0.90 -11.28
N LYS A 389 -7.41 0.59 -10.14
CA LYS A 389 -5.97 0.32 -10.12
C LYS A 389 -5.65 -1.14 -10.39
N ALA A 390 -6.62 -2.05 -10.20
CA ALA A 390 -6.43 -3.47 -10.45
C ALA A 390 -6.36 -3.75 -11.96
N GLY A 391 -5.29 -4.40 -12.40
CA GLY A 391 -5.03 -4.69 -13.82
C GLY A 391 -4.17 -3.64 -14.52
N GLU A 392 -4.14 -2.39 -14.05
CA GLU A 392 -3.30 -1.33 -14.65
C GLU A 392 -2.00 -1.09 -13.88
N ASN A 393 -2.03 -1.13 -12.54
CA ASN A 393 -0.87 -0.82 -11.70
C ASN A 393 -0.77 -1.75 -10.48
N ASN A 394 -0.77 -3.06 -10.76
CA ASN A 394 -0.70 -4.10 -9.73
C ASN A 394 0.57 -4.02 -8.87
N GLU A 395 1.69 -3.57 -9.42
CA GLU A 395 2.97 -3.38 -8.71
C GLU A 395 2.81 -2.36 -7.58
N TYR A 396 2.17 -1.23 -7.85
CA TYR A 396 1.88 -0.21 -6.86
C TYR A 396 0.92 -0.72 -5.78
N LEU A 397 -0.14 -1.45 -6.16
CA LEU A 397 -1.09 -2.02 -5.19
C LEU A 397 -0.39 -2.95 -4.18
N ILE A 398 0.59 -3.73 -4.63
CA ILE A 398 1.36 -4.61 -3.75
C ILE A 398 2.29 -3.83 -2.84
N GLU A 399 2.91 -2.76 -3.35
CA GLU A 399 3.73 -1.86 -2.54
C GLU A 399 2.98 -1.28 -1.36
N ILE A 400 1.72 -0.90 -1.57
CA ILE A 400 0.89 -0.27 -0.54
C ILE A 400 0.15 -1.29 0.35
N GLY A 401 0.39 -2.59 0.18
CA GLY A 401 -0.09 -3.64 1.08
C GLY A 401 -1.46 -4.24 0.74
N VAL A 402 -1.89 -4.23 -0.53
CA VAL A 402 -3.21 -4.78 -0.92
C VAL A 402 -3.42 -6.25 -0.54
N LEU A 403 -2.37 -7.06 -0.56
CA LEU A 403 -2.45 -8.48 -0.22
C LEU A 403 -2.79 -8.69 1.27
N GLU A 404 -2.36 -7.78 2.15
CA GLU A 404 -2.76 -7.81 3.56
C GLU A 404 -4.25 -7.52 3.74
N ILE A 405 -4.77 -6.55 2.98
CA ILE A 405 -6.20 -6.24 2.96
C ILE A 405 -7.02 -7.42 2.44
N LEU A 406 -6.54 -8.12 1.40
CA LEU A 406 -7.19 -9.35 0.93
C LEU A 406 -7.23 -10.41 2.03
N ASP A 407 -6.12 -10.68 2.72
CA ASP A 407 -6.08 -11.64 3.84
C ASP A 407 -7.06 -11.25 4.96
N VAL A 408 -7.14 -9.96 5.33
CA VAL A 408 -8.13 -9.46 6.28
C VAL A 408 -9.56 -9.70 5.77
N ALA A 409 -9.86 -9.32 4.53
CA ALA A 409 -11.19 -9.44 3.95
C ALA A 409 -11.67 -10.91 3.87
N MET A 410 -10.79 -11.85 3.53
CA MET A 410 -11.13 -13.26 3.42
C MET A 410 -11.51 -13.88 4.77
N LYS A 411 -10.92 -13.39 5.87
CA LYS A 411 -11.23 -13.81 7.24
C LYS A 411 -12.56 -13.22 7.76
N LEU A 412 -13.11 -12.21 7.08
CA LEU A 412 -14.38 -11.59 7.47
C LEU A 412 -15.60 -12.33 6.88
N SER A 413 -16.70 -12.32 7.64
CA SER A 413 -18.01 -12.72 7.14
C SER A 413 -18.66 -11.57 6.38
N LEU A 414 -18.27 -11.39 5.12
CA LEU A 414 -18.84 -10.38 4.23
C LEU A 414 -20.18 -10.85 3.64
N GLU A 415 -21.20 -10.01 3.71
CA GLU A 415 -22.54 -10.28 3.15
C GLU A 415 -22.57 -10.21 1.62
N ASN A 416 -21.75 -9.37 1.01
CA ASN A 416 -21.61 -9.28 -0.44
C ASN A 416 -20.13 -9.44 -0.80
N ARG A 417 -19.78 -10.59 -1.38
CA ARG A 417 -18.41 -10.94 -1.78
C ARG A 417 -18.13 -10.72 -3.27
N ASP A 418 -19.14 -10.36 -4.06
CA ASP A 418 -19.00 -10.22 -5.52
C ASP A 418 -17.92 -9.19 -5.88
N ILE A 419 -17.88 -8.06 -5.18
CA ILE A 419 -16.90 -6.99 -5.41
C ILE A 419 -15.48 -7.47 -5.12
N LEU A 420 -15.29 -8.17 -3.99
CA LEU A 420 -14.01 -8.77 -3.63
C LEU A 420 -13.57 -9.81 -4.68
N TYR A 421 -14.48 -10.66 -5.14
CA TYR A 421 -14.19 -11.68 -6.14
C TYR A 421 -13.87 -11.11 -7.52
N ASP A 422 -14.61 -10.07 -7.96
CA ASP A 422 -14.27 -9.32 -9.18
C ASP A 422 -12.88 -8.68 -9.06
N PHE A 423 -12.58 -8.06 -7.92
CA PHE A 423 -11.25 -7.50 -7.64
C PHE A 423 -10.15 -8.56 -7.72
N ILE A 424 -10.32 -9.71 -7.04
CA ILE A 424 -9.35 -10.82 -7.07
C ILE A 424 -9.14 -11.33 -8.50
N ASN A 425 -10.22 -11.50 -9.27
CA ASN A 425 -10.12 -11.95 -10.66
C ASN A 425 -9.30 -10.97 -11.50
N ARG A 426 -9.65 -9.68 -11.51
CA ARG A 426 -8.90 -8.65 -12.26
C ARG A 426 -7.44 -8.58 -11.85
N PHE A 427 -7.20 -8.68 -10.54
CA PHE A 427 -5.87 -8.62 -9.97
C PHE A 427 -5.03 -9.86 -10.28
N THR A 428 -5.63 -11.06 -10.38
CA THR A 428 -4.91 -12.33 -10.62
C THR A 428 -4.56 -12.55 -12.10
N TYR A 429 -5.49 -12.31 -13.04
CA TYR A 429 -5.28 -12.62 -14.47
C TYR A 429 -4.12 -11.85 -15.13
N SER A 430 -3.64 -10.79 -14.48
CA SER A 430 -2.55 -9.93 -14.94
C SER A 430 -1.35 -9.93 -13.98
N ASN A 431 -1.29 -10.90 -13.07
CA ASN A 431 -0.35 -10.92 -11.94
C ASN A 431 -0.07 -12.36 -11.49
N THR A 432 0.52 -12.52 -10.31
CA THR A 432 0.91 -13.78 -9.66
C THR A 432 -0.30 -14.56 -9.09
N LEU A 433 -0.10 -15.83 -8.73
CA LEU A 433 -1.13 -16.64 -8.03
C LEU A 433 -1.25 -16.38 -6.52
N THR A 434 -0.50 -15.43 -5.97
CA THR A 434 -0.53 -15.09 -4.53
C THR A 434 -1.94 -14.75 -4.00
N PRO A 435 -2.81 -14.02 -4.73
CA PRO A 435 -4.19 -13.79 -4.29
C PRO A 435 -4.98 -15.09 -4.09
N LEU A 436 -4.83 -16.06 -5.00
CA LEU A 436 -5.51 -17.35 -4.90
C LEU A 436 -4.90 -18.26 -3.84
N GLN A 437 -3.62 -18.11 -3.54
CA GLN A 437 -2.99 -18.72 -2.38
C GLN A 437 -3.58 -18.19 -1.06
N ILE A 438 -3.85 -16.88 -0.95
CA ILE A 438 -4.57 -16.31 0.20
C ILE A 438 -5.98 -16.88 0.29
N VAL A 439 -6.68 -16.99 -0.84
CA VAL A 439 -8.02 -17.60 -0.88
C VAL A 439 -8.00 -19.03 -0.37
N TRP A 440 -7.04 -19.84 -0.84
CA TRP A 440 -6.87 -21.23 -0.41
C TRP A 440 -6.68 -21.32 1.11
N GLU A 441 -5.79 -20.51 1.67
CA GLU A 441 -5.45 -20.54 3.09
C GLU A 441 -6.53 -20.02 4.01
N SER A 442 -7.46 -19.21 3.50
CA SER A 442 -8.63 -18.79 4.25
C SER A 442 -9.61 -19.93 4.56
N GLY A 443 -9.46 -21.09 3.90
CA GLY A 443 -10.38 -22.23 4.00
C GLY A 443 -11.70 -22.02 3.26
N LEU A 444 -11.87 -20.90 2.55
CA LEU A 444 -13.11 -20.57 1.82
C LEU A 444 -13.57 -21.73 0.92
N ASN A 445 -12.64 -22.38 0.24
CA ASN A 445 -12.92 -23.47 -0.68
C ASN A 445 -13.61 -24.65 0.02
N ASP A 446 -13.08 -25.10 1.16
CA ASP A 446 -13.66 -26.18 1.95
C ASP A 446 -15.05 -25.80 2.49
N PHE A 447 -15.19 -24.55 2.95
CA PHE A 447 -16.47 -24.05 3.46
C PHE A 447 -17.55 -23.91 2.39
N ALA A 448 -17.20 -23.44 1.19
CA ALA A 448 -18.14 -23.26 0.08
C ALA A 448 -18.64 -24.60 -0.45
N LEU A 449 -17.77 -25.61 -0.51
CA LEU A 449 -18.13 -26.97 -0.89
C LEU A 449 -18.97 -27.68 0.21
N GLY A 450 -18.87 -27.26 1.47
CA GLY A 450 -19.64 -27.81 2.60
C GLY A 450 -21.12 -27.37 2.70
N GLY A 451 -21.62 -26.50 1.81
CA GLY A 451 -23.06 -26.25 1.64
C GLY A 451 -23.74 -25.30 2.66
N ALA A 452 -23.01 -24.62 3.54
CA ALA A 452 -23.59 -24.03 4.76
C ALA A 452 -23.84 -22.50 4.75
N ARG A 453 -24.17 -21.82 3.63
CA ARG A 453 -24.39 -20.35 3.60
C ARG A 453 -25.49 -19.82 2.66
N LYS A 454 -25.95 -18.58 2.94
CA LYS A 454 -26.85 -17.75 2.11
C LYS A 454 -26.27 -17.37 0.72
N ASN A 455 -24.95 -17.28 0.56
CA ASN A 455 -24.28 -16.78 -0.66
C ASN A 455 -23.65 -17.88 -1.54
N ILE A 456 -24.05 -19.14 -1.34
CA ILE A 456 -23.40 -20.30 -1.98
C ILE A 456 -23.25 -20.19 -3.50
N ARG A 457 -24.21 -19.55 -4.19
CA ARG A 457 -24.15 -19.37 -5.65
C ARG A 457 -22.96 -18.49 -6.10
N ILE A 458 -22.70 -17.41 -5.37
CA ILE A 458 -21.62 -16.46 -5.65
C ILE A 458 -20.27 -17.15 -5.45
N ASP A 459 -20.12 -17.81 -4.29
CA ASP A 459 -18.91 -18.57 -3.95
C ASP A 459 -18.64 -19.69 -4.96
N LEU A 460 -19.67 -20.45 -5.35
CA LEU A 460 -19.54 -21.51 -6.36
C LEU A 460 -19.17 -20.97 -7.74
N ASN A 461 -19.72 -19.82 -8.15
CA ASN A 461 -19.34 -19.20 -9.42
C ASN A 461 -17.87 -18.75 -9.40
N PHE A 462 -17.43 -18.14 -8.32
CA PHE A 462 -16.04 -17.76 -8.14
C PHE A 462 -15.11 -18.97 -8.16
N ILE A 463 -15.44 -20.03 -7.43
CA ILE A 463 -14.68 -21.30 -7.44
C ILE A 463 -14.62 -21.89 -8.85
N LYS A 464 -15.75 -21.97 -9.55
CA LYS A 464 -15.78 -22.46 -10.94
C LYS A 464 -14.86 -21.67 -11.86
N SER A 465 -14.75 -20.35 -11.65
CA SER A 465 -13.88 -19.47 -12.45
C SER A 465 -12.40 -19.48 -12.05
N THR A 466 -12.05 -20.05 -10.89
CA THR A 466 -10.68 -19.96 -10.33
C THR A 466 -10.06 -21.30 -9.96
N MET A 467 -10.80 -22.41 -9.97
CA MET A 467 -10.34 -23.73 -9.52
C MET A 467 -9.08 -24.24 -10.23
N SER A 468 -8.80 -23.75 -11.44
CA SER A 468 -7.62 -24.10 -12.22
C SER A 468 -6.33 -23.38 -11.80
N PHE A 469 -6.43 -22.38 -10.91
CA PHE A 469 -5.35 -21.44 -10.59
C PHE A 469 -4.94 -21.47 -9.10
N PHE A 470 -5.26 -22.53 -8.36
CA PHE A 470 -4.79 -22.77 -6.98
C PHE A 470 -3.43 -23.49 -6.90
N GLY A 471 -2.58 -23.26 -7.91
CA GLY A 471 -1.24 -23.82 -7.99
C GLY A 471 -1.23 -25.36 -7.95
N PRO A 472 -0.38 -25.98 -7.09
CA PRO A 472 -0.24 -27.44 -7.02
C PRO A 472 -1.49 -28.16 -6.49
N ASN A 473 -2.46 -27.42 -5.92
CA ASN A 473 -3.70 -27.99 -5.38
C ASN A 473 -4.82 -28.09 -6.43
N SER A 474 -4.67 -27.43 -7.59
CA SER A 474 -5.76 -27.26 -8.57
C SER A 474 -6.36 -28.57 -9.06
N ILE A 475 -5.53 -29.58 -9.37
CA ILE A 475 -6.00 -30.87 -9.93
C ILE A 475 -6.84 -31.65 -8.91
N GLU A 476 -6.34 -31.76 -7.68
CA GLU A 476 -7.07 -32.43 -6.59
C GLU A 476 -8.35 -31.65 -6.24
N PHE A 477 -8.27 -30.33 -6.23
CA PHE A 477 -9.42 -29.47 -5.95
C PHE A 477 -10.52 -29.62 -7.00
N ILE A 478 -10.18 -29.66 -8.30
CA ILE A 478 -11.13 -29.92 -9.38
C ILE A 478 -11.83 -31.27 -9.19
N ALA A 479 -11.09 -32.33 -8.82
CA ALA A 479 -11.68 -33.65 -8.54
C ALA A 479 -12.64 -33.62 -7.34
N ASN A 480 -12.32 -32.85 -6.29
CA ASN A 480 -13.20 -32.65 -5.15
C ASN A 480 -14.46 -31.86 -5.54
N CYS A 481 -14.33 -30.82 -6.37
CA CYS A 481 -15.46 -30.06 -6.89
C CYS A 481 -16.39 -30.93 -7.76
N GLN A 482 -15.85 -31.84 -8.58
CA GLN A 482 -16.65 -32.80 -9.35
C GLN A 482 -17.54 -33.65 -8.44
N LYS A 483 -16.98 -34.16 -7.34
CA LYS A 483 -17.70 -35.03 -6.39
C LYS A 483 -18.75 -34.29 -5.56
N ILE A 484 -18.43 -33.07 -5.13
CA ILE A 484 -19.23 -32.35 -4.12
C ILE A 484 -20.22 -31.36 -4.76
N ALA A 485 -19.81 -30.64 -5.80
CA ALA A 485 -20.60 -29.60 -6.45
C ALA A 485 -21.32 -30.08 -7.73
N GLU A 486 -21.34 -31.41 -7.96
CA GLU A 486 -21.96 -32.07 -9.12
C GLU A 486 -21.62 -31.40 -10.46
N LEU A 487 -20.34 -31.01 -10.63
CA LEU A 487 -19.90 -30.37 -11.87
C LEU A 487 -20.07 -31.33 -13.05
N PRO A 488 -20.64 -30.87 -14.18
CA PRO A 488 -20.65 -31.65 -15.41
C PRO A 488 -19.24 -32.05 -15.82
N GLU A 489 -19.08 -33.26 -16.36
CA GLU A 489 -17.78 -33.79 -16.79
C GLU A 489 -17.06 -32.90 -17.81
N PHE A 490 -17.82 -32.25 -18.68
CA PHE A 490 -17.26 -31.26 -19.60
C PHE A 490 -16.57 -30.10 -18.85
N ASN A 491 -17.18 -29.56 -17.79
CA ASN A 491 -16.61 -28.46 -17.02
C ASN A 491 -15.35 -28.90 -16.25
N VAL A 492 -15.31 -30.14 -15.77
CA VAL A 492 -14.12 -30.73 -15.14
C VAL A 492 -12.96 -30.76 -16.14
N ILE A 493 -13.21 -31.32 -17.32
CA ILE A 493 -12.20 -31.39 -18.38
C ILE A 493 -11.76 -30.00 -18.84
N GLN A 494 -12.69 -29.04 -18.97
CA GLN A 494 -12.36 -27.66 -19.32
C GLN A 494 -11.47 -27.01 -18.25
N ALA A 495 -11.78 -27.19 -16.97
CA ALA A 495 -10.96 -26.68 -15.88
C ALA A 495 -9.55 -27.28 -15.91
N LEU A 496 -9.45 -28.59 -16.15
CA LEU A 496 -8.16 -29.26 -16.32
C LEU A 496 -7.39 -28.70 -17.51
N VAL A 497 -8.03 -28.33 -18.63
CA VAL A 497 -7.36 -27.65 -19.76
C VAL A 497 -6.72 -26.32 -19.31
N GLU A 498 -7.37 -25.58 -18.43
CA GLU A 498 -6.94 -24.25 -17.96
C GLU A 498 -5.80 -24.33 -16.92
N VAL A 499 -5.61 -25.46 -16.23
CA VAL A 499 -4.50 -25.61 -15.26
C VAL A 499 -3.15 -25.38 -15.95
N PRO A 500 -2.25 -24.54 -15.40
CA PRO A 500 -0.92 -24.35 -15.99
C PRO A 500 -0.13 -25.66 -16.13
N TYR A 501 0.53 -25.85 -17.26
CA TYR A 501 1.10 -27.15 -17.66
C TYR A 501 2.10 -27.74 -16.66
N TYR A 502 2.86 -26.89 -15.96
CA TYR A 502 3.86 -27.35 -15.01
C TYR A 502 3.21 -27.97 -13.75
N PHE A 503 2.06 -27.46 -13.30
CA PHE A 503 1.29 -28.11 -12.24
C PHE A 503 0.67 -29.43 -12.71
N LYS A 504 0.31 -29.55 -14.00
CA LYS A 504 -0.12 -30.84 -14.59
C LYS A 504 0.99 -31.89 -14.55
N LEU A 505 2.23 -31.50 -14.84
CA LEU A 505 3.38 -32.41 -14.77
C LEU A 505 3.68 -32.87 -13.34
N GLU A 506 3.58 -31.97 -12.35
CA GLU A 506 3.81 -32.33 -10.94
C GLU A 506 2.79 -33.34 -10.38
N LYS A 507 1.58 -33.36 -10.96
CA LYS A 507 0.45 -34.20 -10.52
C LYS A 507 -0.08 -35.10 -11.63
N GLU A 508 0.82 -35.59 -12.48
CA GLU A 508 0.48 -36.36 -13.68
C GLU A 508 -0.40 -37.59 -13.41
N ASP A 509 -0.14 -38.32 -12.32
CA ASP A 509 -0.88 -39.55 -11.99
C ASP A 509 -2.35 -39.24 -11.67
N SER A 510 -2.59 -38.29 -10.76
CA SER A 510 -3.94 -37.86 -10.40
C SER A 510 -4.68 -37.25 -11.59
N LEU A 511 -3.99 -36.47 -12.44
CA LEU A 511 -4.58 -35.91 -13.66
C LEU A 511 -5.08 -37.02 -14.61
N LEU A 512 -4.26 -38.04 -14.86
CA LEU A 512 -4.61 -39.13 -15.77
C LEU A 512 -5.78 -39.98 -15.23
N GLU A 513 -5.85 -40.19 -13.92
CA GLU A 513 -6.98 -40.85 -13.26
C GLU A 513 -8.29 -40.08 -13.47
N ILE A 514 -8.30 -38.78 -13.13
CA ILE A 514 -9.48 -37.92 -13.31
C ILE A 514 -9.91 -37.87 -14.78
N LEU A 515 -8.94 -37.73 -15.71
CA LEU A 515 -9.23 -37.77 -17.14
C LEU A 515 -9.92 -39.06 -17.56
N ALA A 516 -9.44 -40.22 -17.12
CA ALA A 516 -10.03 -41.51 -17.46
C ALA A 516 -11.48 -41.61 -16.96
N GLU A 517 -11.70 -41.26 -15.69
CA GLU A 517 -13.02 -41.27 -15.07
C GLU A 517 -14.00 -40.32 -15.78
N SER A 518 -13.59 -39.06 -15.99
CA SER A 518 -14.42 -38.04 -16.62
C SER A 518 -14.76 -38.36 -18.07
N ILE A 519 -13.85 -38.97 -18.84
CA ILE A 519 -14.16 -39.41 -20.22
C ILE A 519 -15.21 -40.52 -20.20
N ILE A 520 -15.06 -41.53 -19.33
CA ILE A 520 -15.98 -42.67 -19.25
C ILE A 520 -17.37 -42.20 -18.82
N ASN A 521 -17.44 -41.41 -17.76
CA ASN A 521 -18.68 -40.87 -17.22
C ASN A 521 -19.34 -39.88 -18.18
N GLY A 522 -18.56 -38.96 -18.74
CA GLY A 522 -19.05 -37.91 -19.64
C GLY A 522 -19.66 -38.48 -20.91
N ILE A 523 -19.03 -39.48 -21.53
CA ILE A 523 -19.59 -40.13 -22.72
C ILE A 523 -20.88 -40.89 -22.40
N LYS A 524 -20.99 -41.48 -21.21
CA LYS A 524 -22.17 -42.25 -20.79
C LYS A 524 -23.35 -41.35 -20.42
N ASN A 525 -23.08 -40.27 -19.69
CA ASN A 525 -24.10 -39.45 -19.03
C ASN A 525 -24.36 -38.13 -19.77
N GLN A 526 -23.45 -37.66 -20.63
CA GLN A 526 -23.51 -36.38 -21.36
C GLN A 526 -23.14 -36.58 -22.85
N PRO A 527 -23.94 -37.35 -23.61
CA PRO A 527 -23.61 -37.71 -24.99
C PRO A 527 -23.44 -36.51 -25.93
N ASP A 528 -24.17 -35.42 -25.68
CA ASP A 528 -24.09 -34.19 -26.49
C ASP A 528 -22.74 -33.46 -26.33
N SER A 529 -22.08 -33.60 -25.18
CA SER A 529 -20.76 -33.00 -24.90
C SER A 529 -19.60 -33.97 -25.14
N ALA A 530 -19.86 -35.21 -25.55
CA ALA A 530 -18.85 -36.26 -25.69
C ALA A 530 -17.73 -35.88 -26.67
N TYR A 531 -18.05 -35.17 -27.75
CA TYR A 531 -17.06 -34.70 -28.72
C TYR A 531 -16.10 -33.69 -28.09
N ASP A 532 -16.62 -32.69 -27.39
CA ASP A 532 -15.80 -31.64 -26.78
C ASP A 532 -14.95 -32.17 -25.63
N ILE A 533 -15.50 -33.10 -24.83
CA ILE A 533 -14.76 -33.85 -23.82
C ILE A 533 -13.57 -34.56 -24.45
N LEU A 534 -13.79 -35.38 -25.49
CA LEU A 534 -12.70 -36.13 -26.14
C LEU A 534 -11.66 -35.20 -26.77
N LYS A 535 -12.09 -34.10 -27.39
CA LYS A 535 -11.21 -33.10 -27.99
C LYS A 535 -10.32 -32.44 -26.93
N ALA A 536 -10.90 -32.01 -25.82
CA ALA A 536 -10.17 -31.39 -24.72
C ALA A 536 -9.26 -32.38 -23.98
N SER A 537 -9.65 -33.65 -23.85
CA SER A 537 -8.76 -34.68 -23.30
C SER A 537 -7.55 -34.96 -24.18
N ILE A 538 -7.72 -34.99 -25.51
CA ILE A 538 -6.58 -35.09 -26.45
C ILE A 538 -5.67 -33.88 -26.28
N PHE A 539 -6.21 -32.69 -26.10
CA PHE A 539 -5.44 -31.47 -25.88
C PHE A 539 -4.57 -31.52 -24.62
N ILE A 540 -5.10 -32.04 -23.52
CA ILE A 540 -4.36 -32.21 -22.27
C ILE A 540 -3.25 -33.25 -22.45
N LEU A 541 -3.51 -34.36 -23.15
CA LEU A 541 -2.49 -35.38 -23.41
C LEU A 541 -1.38 -34.88 -24.35
N GLU A 542 -1.73 -34.10 -25.37
CA GLU A 542 -0.74 -33.42 -26.22
C GLU A 542 0.16 -32.50 -25.41
N GLU A 543 -0.43 -31.73 -24.49
CA GLU A 543 0.29 -30.85 -23.57
C GLU A 543 1.22 -31.65 -22.65
N LEU A 544 0.71 -32.68 -21.99
CA LEU A 544 1.47 -33.47 -21.02
C LEU A 544 2.63 -34.25 -21.68
N LEU A 545 2.38 -34.84 -22.86
CA LEU A 545 3.31 -35.78 -23.49
C LEU A 545 4.32 -35.13 -24.43
N CYS A 546 3.96 -34.02 -25.07
CA CYS A 546 4.77 -33.47 -26.17
C CYS A 546 5.25 -32.03 -25.93
N LEU A 547 4.52 -31.22 -25.14
CA LEU A 547 4.87 -29.80 -24.94
C LEU A 547 6.23 -29.60 -24.24
N PRO A 548 6.62 -30.33 -23.18
CA PRO A 548 7.85 -30.05 -22.44
C PRO A 548 9.12 -30.14 -23.31
N MET A 549 9.25 -31.23 -24.08
CA MET A 549 10.40 -31.44 -24.97
C MET A 549 10.41 -30.43 -26.13
N THR A 550 9.23 -30.08 -26.65
CA THR A 550 9.07 -29.06 -27.71
C THR A 550 9.52 -27.69 -27.21
N LEU A 551 9.08 -27.30 -26.01
CA LEU A 551 9.48 -26.04 -25.39
C LEU A 551 10.97 -26.01 -25.11
N GLN A 552 11.53 -27.08 -24.55
CA GLN A 552 12.96 -27.18 -24.31
C GLN A 552 13.74 -26.96 -25.61
N TYR A 553 13.38 -27.65 -26.70
CA TYR A 553 14.09 -27.49 -27.98
C TYR A 553 13.99 -26.07 -28.56
N PHE A 554 12.78 -25.56 -28.75
CA PHE A 554 12.59 -24.28 -29.45
C PHE A 554 12.86 -23.04 -28.60
N GLN A 555 12.66 -23.10 -27.27
CA GLN A 555 13.05 -22.00 -26.38
C GLN A 555 14.55 -21.89 -26.20
N LEU A 556 15.28 -23.03 -26.13
CA LEU A 556 16.74 -23.00 -26.02
C LEU A 556 17.39 -22.35 -27.24
N ILE A 557 16.81 -22.50 -28.43
CA ILE A 557 17.29 -21.85 -29.67
C ILE A 557 16.67 -20.47 -29.93
N GLY A 558 15.75 -20.01 -29.08
CA GLY A 558 15.11 -18.69 -29.19
C GLY A 558 14.16 -18.54 -30.38
N GLN A 559 13.61 -19.62 -30.95
CA GLN A 559 12.74 -19.57 -32.13
C GLN A 559 11.25 -19.55 -31.79
N CYS A 560 10.47 -18.87 -32.63
CA CYS A 560 9.02 -18.87 -32.50
C CYS A 560 8.40 -20.18 -33.04
N ASN A 561 7.75 -20.93 -32.14
CA ASN A 561 7.03 -22.19 -32.46
C ASN A 561 5.92 -22.03 -33.51
N THR A 562 5.40 -20.81 -33.70
CA THR A 562 4.27 -20.57 -34.60
C THR A 562 4.69 -20.46 -36.06
N HIS A 563 5.95 -20.09 -36.38
CA HIS A 563 6.37 -19.82 -37.76
C HIS A 563 7.26 -20.93 -38.37
N PHE A 564 8.03 -21.67 -37.58
CA PHE A 564 9.16 -22.46 -38.09
C PHE A 564 8.94 -23.97 -38.32
N ASN A 565 7.73 -24.53 -38.16
CA ASN A 565 7.54 -25.97 -38.41
C ASN A 565 6.11 -26.40 -38.83
N ASN A 566 5.78 -26.40 -40.13
CA ASN A 566 4.42 -26.65 -40.66
C ASN A 566 3.78 -27.99 -40.25
N GLU A 567 4.55 -29.06 -40.05
CA GLU A 567 4.01 -30.35 -39.59
C GLU A 567 3.73 -30.37 -38.07
N PHE A 568 4.54 -29.65 -37.28
CA PHE A 568 4.42 -29.53 -35.82
C PHE A 568 3.41 -28.45 -35.38
N ILE A 569 3.29 -27.36 -36.15
CA ILE A 569 2.38 -26.21 -35.93
C ILE A 569 0.92 -26.67 -35.80
N MET A 570 0.52 -27.71 -36.52
CA MET A 570 -0.84 -28.26 -36.43
C MET A 570 -1.14 -28.97 -35.10
N LEU A 571 -0.13 -29.50 -34.41
CA LEU A 571 -0.28 -30.30 -33.18
C LEU A 571 0.01 -29.47 -31.92
N LEU A 572 1.08 -28.68 -31.93
CA LEU A 572 1.71 -28.16 -30.70
C LEU A 572 2.21 -26.70 -30.82
N GLY A 573 1.71 -25.90 -31.77
CA GLY A 573 2.07 -24.48 -31.96
C GLY A 573 1.60 -23.55 -30.84
N LYS A 574 1.90 -23.92 -29.60
CA LYS A 574 1.39 -23.46 -28.31
C LYS A 574 2.58 -22.89 -27.53
N HIS A 575 2.42 -21.72 -26.90
CA HIS A 575 3.49 -21.13 -26.10
C HIS A 575 2.96 -20.78 -24.70
N PRO A 576 3.47 -21.42 -23.62
CA PRO A 576 2.94 -21.23 -22.26
C PRO A 576 3.28 -19.87 -21.64
N MET A 577 4.20 -19.10 -22.24
CA MET A 577 4.57 -17.76 -21.79
C MET A 577 4.40 -16.75 -22.93
N LEU A 578 3.28 -16.02 -22.96
CA LEU A 578 3.03 -15.00 -23.98
C LEU A 578 3.27 -13.60 -23.41
N VAL A 579 3.53 -12.65 -24.29
CA VAL A 579 3.72 -11.24 -24.00
C VAL A 579 2.70 -10.46 -24.82
N ASN A 580 1.79 -9.76 -24.15
CA ASN A 580 0.91 -8.82 -24.81
C ASN A 580 1.66 -7.52 -25.09
N CYS A 581 1.88 -7.22 -26.36
CA CYS A 581 2.42 -5.94 -26.79
C CYS A 581 1.28 -4.91 -26.78
N LEU A 582 1.27 -4.02 -25.80
CA LEU A 582 0.21 -3.01 -25.64
C LEU A 582 0.21 -1.99 -26.79
N THR A 583 1.39 -1.71 -27.36
CA THR A 583 1.53 -0.83 -28.54
C THR A 583 0.90 -1.45 -29.79
N CYS A 584 1.10 -2.75 -30.02
CA CYS A 584 0.56 -3.45 -31.20
C CYS A 584 -0.81 -4.09 -30.95
N SER A 585 -1.26 -4.16 -29.71
CA SER A 585 -2.45 -4.92 -29.28
C SER A 585 -2.41 -6.39 -29.76
N GLN A 586 -1.23 -7.01 -29.67
CA GLN A 586 -0.99 -8.38 -30.14
C GLN A 586 -0.30 -9.23 -29.05
N ALA A 587 -0.73 -10.48 -28.91
CA ALA A 587 -0.05 -11.47 -28.08
C ALA A 587 1.11 -12.10 -28.87
N LEU A 588 2.32 -11.97 -28.36
CA LEU A 588 3.56 -12.44 -28.95
C LEU A 588 4.18 -13.54 -28.08
N CYS A 589 4.90 -14.49 -28.65
CA CYS A 589 5.83 -15.31 -27.86
C CYS A 589 7.01 -14.45 -27.39
N VAL A 590 7.73 -14.92 -26.37
CA VAL A 590 8.82 -14.13 -25.76
C VAL A 590 9.92 -13.80 -26.76
N SER A 591 10.24 -14.73 -27.68
CA SER A 591 11.17 -14.45 -28.79
C SER A 591 10.67 -13.32 -29.69
N CYS A 592 9.43 -13.41 -30.20
CA CYS A 592 8.86 -12.37 -31.06
C CYS A 592 8.74 -11.02 -30.35
N SER A 593 8.48 -10.99 -29.04
CA SER A 593 8.45 -9.73 -28.30
C SER A 593 9.82 -9.05 -28.21
N ASN A 594 10.90 -9.79 -28.37
CA ASN A 594 12.27 -9.28 -28.34
C ASN A 594 12.85 -9.03 -29.75
N SER A 595 12.03 -9.09 -30.80
CA SER A 595 12.47 -8.68 -32.13
C SER A 595 12.72 -7.16 -32.17
N PRO A 596 13.57 -6.66 -33.09
CA PRO A 596 13.85 -5.23 -33.23
C PRO A 596 12.60 -4.35 -33.39
N LYS A 597 11.51 -4.93 -33.92
CA LYS A 597 10.23 -4.23 -34.08
C LYS A 597 9.49 -4.00 -32.76
N HIS A 598 9.61 -4.94 -31.81
CA HIS A 598 8.82 -4.95 -30.60
C HIS A 598 9.63 -4.66 -29.34
N ILE A 599 10.97 -4.64 -29.41
CA ILE A 599 11.86 -4.55 -28.25
C ILE A 599 11.55 -3.33 -27.36
N ASP A 600 11.31 -2.16 -27.98
CA ASP A 600 11.03 -0.88 -27.31
C ASP A 600 9.55 -0.65 -26.99
N HIS A 601 8.66 -1.59 -27.32
CA HIS A 601 7.23 -1.44 -27.07
C HIS A 601 6.87 -1.71 -25.61
N LYS A 602 5.76 -1.11 -25.15
CA LYS A 602 5.21 -1.43 -23.83
C LYS A 602 4.61 -2.84 -23.86
N LYS A 603 5.06 -3.69 -22.94
CA LYS A 603 4.75 -5.12 -22.87
C LYS A 603 4.12 -5.48 -21.53
N ASN A 604 3.23 -6.47 -21.54
CA ASN A 604 2.76 -7.14 -20.33
C ASN A 604 2.85 -8.66 -20.50
N TYR A 605 3.40 -9.36 -19.51
CA TYR A 605 3.46 -10.82 -19.54
C TYR A 605 2.08 -11.40 -19.25
N LEU A 606 1.62 -12.29 -20.12
CA LEU A 606 0.40 -13.07 -19.89
C LEU A 606 0.79 -14.31 -19.10
N LEU A 607 0.61 -14.23 -17.78
CA LEU A 607 0.88 -15.31 -16.86
C LEU A 607 -0.25 -16.36 -16.90
N TYR A 608 0.11 -17.62 -16.67
CA TYR A 608 -0.83 -18.74 -16.49
C TYR A 608 -1.83 -18.96 -17.63
N GLN A 609 -1.45 -18.62 -18.86
CA GLN A 609 -2.26 -18.91 -20.04
C GLN A 609 -2.37 -20.42 -20.27
N SER A 610 -3.58 -20.88 -20.61
CA SER A 610 -3.72 -22.21 -21.18
C SER A 610 -2.85 -22.29 -22.45
N PRO A 611 -2.06 -23.35 -22.64
CA PRO A 611 -1.11 -23.41 -23.75
C PRO A 611 -1.78 -23.34 -25.12
N HIS A 612 -3.11 -23.41 -25.23
CA HIS A 612 -3.84 -23.19 -26.48
C HIS A 612 -3.62 -21.84 -27.15
N SER A 613 -3.12 -20.84 -26.42
CA SER A 613 -2.77 -19.53 -26.96
C SER A 613 -1.52 -19.59 -27.84
N ARG A 614 -1.55 -18.87 -28.97
CA ARG A 614 -0.47 -18.83 -29.98
C ARG A 614 0.16 -17.44 -30.07
N CYS A 615 1.37 -17.39 -30.61
CA CYS A 615 1.95 -16.12 -31.05
C CYS A 615 1.17 -15.61 -32.26
N ASN A 616 0.70 -14.37 -32.20
CA ASN A 616 0.01 -13.67 -33.29
C ASN A 616 0.94 -12.72 -34.03
N CYS A 617 2.23 -13.05 -34.09
CA CYS A 617 3.17 -12.28 -34.90
C CYS A 617 2.88 -12.61 -36.36
N GLU A 618 2.83 -11.59 -37.23
CA GLU A 618 2.64 -11.80 -38.68
C GLU A 618 3.98 -11.88 -39.42
N GLU A 619 5.09 -11.59 -38.72
CA GLU A 619 6.43 -11.53 -39.29
C GLU A 619 7.26 -12.74 -38.88
N ILE A 620 8.06 -13.23 -39.83
CA ILE A 620 9.09 -14.22 -39.55
C ILE A 620 10.32 -13.46 -39.08
N HIS A 621 10.75 -13.74 -37.85
CA HIS A 621 11.97 -13.16 -37.28
C HIS A 621 13.08 -14.20 -37.31
N ASP A 622 14.13 -13.92 -38.10
CA ASP A 622 15.34 -14.72 -38.13
C ASP A 622 16.26 -14.29 -36.97
N PHE A 623 16.09 -14.94 -35.82
CA PHE A 623 17.04 -14.83 -34.71
C PHE A 623 18.25 -15.74 -34.98
N ALA A 624 19.45 -15.28 -34.66
CA ALA A 624 20.60 -16.16 -34.56
C ALA A 624 20.26 -17.23 -33.49
N PRO A 625 20.19 -18.53 -33.83
CA PRO A 625 19.82 -19.55 -32.87
C PRO A 625 20.89 -19.58 -31.78
N ASN A 626 20.46 -19.48 -30.52
CA ASN A 626 21.37 -19.72 -29.40
C ASN A 626 21.85 -21.17 -29.47
N ASP A 627 23.13 -21.38 -29.17
CA ASP A 627 23.68 -22.72 -29.10
C ASP A 627 23.13 -23.42 -27.86
N ILE A 628 22.35 -24.49 -28.06
CA ILE A 628 21.72 -25.29 -26.99
C ILE A 628 22.76 -25.75 -25.96
N SER A 629 24.01 -25.97 -26.38
CA SER A 629 25.08 -26.40 -25.48
C SER A 629 25.44 -25.34 -24.42
N GLN A 630 25.08 -24.06 -24.63
CA GLN A 630 25.26 -22.98 -23.64
C GLN A 630 24.43 -23.17 -22.37
N PHE A 631 23.39 -23.99 -22.41
CA PHE A 631 22.49 -24.24 -21.28
C PHE A 631 22.72 -25.59 -20.60
N LYS A 632 23.82 -26.27 -20.96
CA LYS A 632 24.24 -27.48 -20.24
C LYS A 632 24.50 -27.12 -18.78
N LEU A 633 23.73 -27.73 -17.88
CA LEU A 633 23.80 -27.44 -16.44
C LEU A 633 25.23 -27.68 -15.90
N PRO A 634 25.68 -26.84 -14.95
CA PRO A 634 27.01 -26.98 -14.36
C PRO A 634 27.13 -28.28 -13.57
N THR A 635 28.33 -28.86 -13.59
CA THR A 635 28.69 -29.90 -12.62
C THR A 635 29.18 -29.21 -11.36
N TYR A 636 28.30 -28.97 -10.40
CA TYR A 636 28.71 -28.42 -9.10
C TYR A 636 29.71 -29.34 -8.42
N TYR A 637 30.69 -28.75 -7.73
CA TYR A 637 31.48 -29.48 -6.75
C TYR A 637 30.55 -30.08 -5.69
N SER A 638 30.86 -31.27 -5.18
CA SER A 638 30.13 -31.84 -4.05
C SER A 638 30.15 -30.88 -2.84
N GLY A 639 28.97 -30.45 -2.38
CA GLY A 639 28.80 -29.72 -1.12
C GLY A 639 28.75 -28.19 -1.24
N ILE A 640 27.94 -27.63 -2.14
CA ILE A 640 27.56 -26.22 -2.01
C ILE A 640 26.81 -26.08 -0.68
N GLN A 641 27.23 -25.12 0.15
CA GLN A 641 26.53 -24.78 1.38
C GLN A 641 25.97 -23.37 1.27
N PHE A 642 24.84 -23.16 1.92
CA PHE A 642 24.24 -21.85 2.06
C PHE A 642 24.44 -21.35 3.48
N ILE A 643 24.65 -20.05 3.61
CA ILE A 643 24.65 -19.34 4.88
C ILE A 643 23.54 -18.30 4.84
N ASP A 644 22.75 -18.23 5.89
CA ASP A 644 21.78 -17.15 6.04
C ASP A 644 22.40 -15.92 6.73
N SER A 645 21.69 -14.80 6.69
CA SER A 645 22.10 -13.55 7.35
C SER A 645 22.16 -13.65 8.88
N LYS A 646 21.70 -14.76 9.47
CA LYS A 646 21.82 -15.07 10.91
C LYS A 646 23.05 -15.94 11.21
N GLY A 647 23.84 -16.31 10.20
CA GLY A 647 25.03 -17.14 10.32
C GLY A 647 24.76 -18.65 10.36
N THR A 648 23.52 -19.08 10.11
CA THR A 648 23.14 -20.49 10.10
C THR A 648 23.63 -21.13 8.80
N LEU A 649 24.36 -22.25 8.92
CA LEU A 649 24.86 -23.01 7.78
C LEU A 649 23.87 -24.11 7.39
N TYR A 650 23.61 -24.21 6.09
CA TYR A 650 22.72 -25.20 5.48
C TYR A 650 23.51 -26.01 4.46
N GLU A 651 23.57 -27.33 4.66
CA GLU A 651 24.06 -28.25 3.64
C GLU A 651 23.07 -28.32 2.46
N GLU A 652 23.57 -28.61 1.25
CA GLU A 652 22.70 -28.94 0.12
C GLU A 652 21.94 -30.24 0.43
N LYS A 653 20.69 -30.11 0.89
CA LYS A 653 19.72 -31.19 0.91
C LYS A 653 18.85 -31.13 -0.34
N LYS A 654 18.14 -32.23 -0.62
CA LYS A 654 17.23 -32.35 -1.77
C LYS A 654 16.16 -31.23 -1.80
N GLU A 655 15.83 -30.64 -0.64
CA GLU A 655 14.89 -29.54 -0.46
C GLU A 655 15.40 -28.59 0.65
N ASN A 656 15.94 -27.44 0.29
CA ASN A 656 16.35 -26.40 1.25
C ASN A 656 15.24 -25.35 1.37
N ILE A 657 14.35 -25.54 2.35
CA ILE A 657 13.21 -24.65 2.60
C ILE A 657 13.60 -23.57 3.61
N PHE A 658 13.35 -22.32 3.26
CA PHE A 658 13.60 -21.15 4.08
C PHE A 658 12.31 -20.40 4.35
N TYR A 659 12.20 -19.86 5.56
CA TYR A 659 11.07 -19.04 6.01
C TYR A 659 11.59 -17.78 6.69
N ALA A 660 10.99 -16.64 6.37
CA ALA A 660 11.43 -15.36 6.89
C ALA A 660 10.27 -14.50 7.38
N ASP A 661 10.13 -14.39 8.71
CA ASP A 661 9.21 -13.43 9.34
C ASP A 661 9.62 -11.98 9.06
N SER A 662 10.93 -11.72 8.96
CA SER A 662 11.54 -10.43 8.65
C SER A 662 12.47 -10.56 7.44
N GLU A 663 13.47 -9.68 7.28
CA GLU A 663 14.46 -9.80 6.22
C GLU A 663 15.43 -10.97 6.48
N LEU A 664 15.55 -11.86 5.50
CA LEU A 664 16.51 -12.96 5.48
C LEU A 664 17.26 -12.92 4.14
N THR A 665 18.59 -12.91 4.22
CA THR A 665 19.45 -13.09 3.04
C THR A 665 20.12 -14.44 3.11
N ILE A 666 20.15 -15.17 2.00
CA ILE A 666 20.75 -16.49 1.86
C ILE A 666 21.81 -16.39 0.78
N MET A 667 23.02 -16.84 1.09
CA MET A 667 24.17 -16.77 0.19
C MET A 667 24.91 -18.09 0.13
N THR A 668 25.62 -18.36 -0.97
CA THR A 668 26.60 -19.44 -1.02
C THR A 668 27.78 -19.14 -0.10
N THR A 669 28.29 -20.14 0.64
CA THR A 669 29.44 -19.96 1.55
C THR A 669 30.77 -19.76 0.85
N LYS A 670 30.89 -20.21 -0.40
CA LYS A 670 32.08 -20.10 -1.23
C LYS A 670 31.75 -19.35 -2.52
N PRO A 671 32.72 -18.61 -3.09
CA PRO A 671 32.51 -17.95 -4.37
C PRO A 671 32.40 -18.96 -5.51
N LEU A 672 31.59 -18.62 -6.50
CA LEU A 672 31.41 -19.35 -7.74
C LEU A 672 32.67 -19.17 -8.60
N ILE A 673 33.28 -20.28 -9.00
CA ILE A 673 34.54 -20.28 -9.75
C ILE A 673 34.24 -20.31 -11.25
N ILE A 674 34.61 -19.25 -11.98
CA ILE A 674 34.62 -19.24 -13.44
C ILE A 674 35.90 -19.97 -13.89
N ARG A 675 35.75 -21.18 -14.43
CA ARG A 675 36.89 -22.08 -14.67
C ARG A 675 37.58 -21.89 -16.01
N ASN A 676 36.90 -21.37 -17.02
CA ASN A 676 37.46 -21.13 -18.36
C ASN A 676 36.47 -20.32 -19.22
N GLU A 677 36.89 -19.21 -19.82
CA GLU A 677 36.04 -18.40 -20.74
C GLU A 677 35.89 -19.06 -22.13
N LEU A 678 36.74 -20.06 -22.44
CA LEU A 678 36.70 -20.80 -23.70
C LEU A 678 35.74 -21.99 -23.70
N GLU A 679 35.20 -22.38 -22.53
CA GLU A 679 34.21 -23.46 -22.42
C GLU A 679 32.81 -22.97 -22.83
N ILE A 680 31.99 -23.88 -23.39
CA ILE A 680 30.59 -23.60 -23.72
C ILE A 680 29.72 -24.28 -22.67
N GLY A 681 28.79 -23.52 -22.07
CA GLY A 681 27.85 -24.02 -21.06
C GLY A 681 27.51 -23.01 -19.98
N THR A 682 26.78 -23.47 -18.97
CA THR A 682 26.42 -22.72 -17.77
C THR A 682 27.48 -22.93 -16.68
N VAL A 683 28.05 -21.83 -16.15
CA VAL A 683 28.96 -21.84 -14.99
C VAL A 683 28.19 -22.08 -13.69
N SER A 684 27.02 -21.45 -13.55
CA SER A 684 26.19 -21.53 -12.36
C SER A 684 24.71 -21.32 -12.68
N TYR A 685 23.83 -21.99 -11.95
CA TYR A 685 22.37 -21.86 -12.07
C TYR A 685 21.64 -22.13 -10.75
N PHE A 686 20.87 -21.18 -10.29
CA PHE A 686 20.08 -21.32 -9.07
C PHE A 686 18.62 -21.05 -9.37
N GLU A 687 17.72 -21.77 -8.73
CA GLU A 687 16.30 -21.48 -8.79
C GLU A 687 15.65 -21.52 -7.42
N ILE A 688 14.62 -20.71 -7.27
CA ILE A 688 13.75 -20.72 -6.10
C ILE A 688 12.36 -21.17 -6.52
N ARG A 689 11.78 -22.09 -5.76
CA ARG A 689 10.34 -22.37 -5.77
C ARG A 689 9.72 -21.57 -4.64
N VAL A 690 8.78 -20.69 -4.96
CA VAL A 690 8.08 -19.88 -3.96
C VAL A 690 6.90 -20.68 -3.44
N HIS A 691 6.93 -21.07 -2.16
CA HIS A 691 5.78 -21.72 -1.51
C HIS A 691 4.78 -20.67 -0.99
N LYS A 692 5.30 -19.57 -0.43
CA LYS A 692 4.57 -18.37 -0.06
C LYS A 692 5.36 -17.12 -0.44
N ALA A 693 4.78 -16.21 -1.20
CA ALA A 693 5.42 -14.94 -1.54
C ALA A 693 5.40 -13.90 -0.41
N GLY A 694 4.58 -14.14 0.63
CA GLY A 694 4.37 -13.21 1.71
C GLY A 694 3.52 -12.01 1.30
N LYS A 695 3.49 -10.99 2.16
CA LYS A 695 2.54 -9.86 2.07
C LYS A 695 2.85 -8.82 0.99
N TYR A 696 4.09 -8.82 0.49
CA TYR A 696 4.61 -7.80 -0.43
C TYR A 696 5.36 -8.40 -1.64
N GLU A 697 5.41 -9.72 -1.76
CA GLU A 697 6.16 -10.43 -2.81
C GLU A 697 7.64 -9.99 -2.93
N ASN A 698 8.24 -9.59 -1.81
CA ASN A 698 9.58 -9.03 -1.79
C ASN A 698 10.63 -10.13 -1.70
N ILE A 699 10.77 -10.84 -2.82
CA ILE A 699 11.74 -11.91 -3.03
C ILE A 699 12.65 -11.46 -4.16
N SER A 700 13.97 -11.56 -3.99
CA SER A 700 14.96 -11.27 -5.03
C SER A 700 15.99 -12.38 -5.12
N ILE A 701 16.36 -12.77 -6.34
CA ILE A 701 17.38 -13.78 -6.64
C ILE A 701 18.45 -13.18 -7.55
N GLY A 702 19.72 -13.43 -7.28
CA GLY A 702 20.80 -12.78 -8.01
C GLY A 702 22.20 -13.31 -7.75
N PHE A 703 23.17 -12.60 -8.33
CA PHE A 703 24.60 -12.82 -8.15
C PHE A 703 25.25 -11.59 -7.51
N GLU A 704 25.64 -11.73 -6.25
CA GLU A 704 26.45 -10.74 -5.54
C GLU A 704 27.88 -10.76 -6.10
N GLY A 705 28.46 -9.58 -6.33
CA GLY A 705 29.74 -9.39 -7.04
C GLY A 705 29.59 -9.04 -8.53
N LEU A 706 28.45 -9.38 -9.14
CA LEU A 706 28.01 -8.85 -10.44
C LEU A 706 26.93 -7.76 -10.30
N ASP A 707 26.37 -7.61 -9.11
CA ASP A 707 25.24 -6.74 -8.76
C ASP A 707 24.01 -6.96 -9.65
N VAL A 708 23.76 -8.22 -10.04
CA VAL A 708 22.62 -8.59 -10.88
C VAL A 708 21.53 -9.27 -10.04
N PHE A 709 20.33 -8.67 -10.01
CA PHE A 709 19.21 -9.18 -9.22
C PHE A 709 17.89 -9.14 -9.99
N TYR A 710 17.12 -10.22 -9.91
CA TYR A 710 15.75 -10.31 -10.39
C TYR A 710 14.78 -10.20 -9.21
N CYS A 711 13.85 -9.24 -9.27
CA CYS A 711 12.93 -8.91 -8.18
C CYS A 711 11.50 -9.37 -8.48
N GLY A 712 10.89 -10.15 -7.59
CA GLY A 712 9.53 -10.68 -7.75
C GLY A 712 8.44 -9.62 -7.72
N LYS A 713 8.62 -8.58 -6.89
CA LYS A 713 7.64 -7.50 -6.72
C LYS A 713 7.32 -6.78 -8.03
N ASN A 714 8.30 -6.53 -8.90
CA ASN A 714 8.11 -5.73 -10.13
C ASN A 714 8.61 -6.43 -11.42
N GLY A 715 9.22 -7.61 -11.29
CA GLY A 715 9.77 -8.35 -12.42
C GLY A 715 11.04 -7.73 -13.02
N ASN A 716 11.58 -6.66 -12.43
CA ASN A 716 12.77 -6.01 -12.95
C ASN A 716 14.01 -6.85 -12.67
N VAL A 717 14.92 -6.88 -13.65
CA VAL A 717 16.28 -7.33 -13.48
C VAL A 717 17.18 -6.11 -13.50
N THR A 718 17.94 -5.91 -12.42
CA THR A 718 18.81 -4.75 -12.25
C THR A 718 20.27 -5.15 -12.33
N ILE A 719 21.12 -4.24 -12.81
CA ILE A 719 22.57 -4.27 -12.64
C ILE A 719 22.96 -3.00 -11.89
N LYS A 720 23.64 -3.09 -10.74
CA LYS A 720 24.01 -1.92 -9.93
C LYS A 720 22.81 -0.98 -9.70
N ASP A 721 21.69 -1.58 -9.31
CA ASP A 721 20.39 -0.95 -9.06
C ASP A 721 19.73 -0.25 -10.27
N LYS A 722 20.28 -0.39 -11.48
CA LYS A 722 19.67 0.12 -12.72
C LYS A 722 18.94 -1.00 -13.44
N PRO A 723 17.65 -0.82 -13.82
CA PRO A 723 16.92 -1.83 -14.57
C PRO A 723 17.55 -2.00 -15.96
N VAL A 724 17.84 -3.25 -16.32
CA VAL A 724 18.41 -3.61 -17.64
C VAL A 724 17.48 -4.49 -18.46
N MET A 725 16.60 -5.25 -17.80
CA MET A 725 15.61 -6.11 -18.41
C MET A 725 14.37 -6.14 -17.50
N LYS A 726 13.19 -6.39 -18.09
CA LYS A 726 11.96 -6.67 -17.34
C LYS A 726 11.45 -8.06 -17.70
N GLY A 727 11.48 -8.98 -16.73
CA GLY A 727 10.83 -10.29 -16.83
C GLY A 727 9.40 -10.28 -16.30
N PRO A 728 8.73 -11.44 -16.25
CA PRO A 728 7.45 -11.58 -15.59
C PRO A 728 7.56 -11.27 -14.09
N ARG A 729 6.45 -10.86 -13.46
CA ARG A 729 6.37 -10.82 -12.00
C ARG A 729 6.18 -12.25 -11.48
N TYR A 730 6.66 -12.53 -10.28
CA TYR A 730 6.53 -13.86 -9.68
C TYR A 730 6.12 -13.78 -8.21
N GLY A 731 5.30 -14.75 -7.81
CA GLY A 731 4.71 -14.84 -6.48
C GLY A 731 4.54 -16.29 -6.05
N SER A 732 3.49 -16.58 -5.28
CA SER A 732 3.29 -17.91 -4.71
C SER A 732 3.11 -18.96 -5.79
N TRP A 733 3.74 -20.11 -5.57
CA TRP A 733 3.81 -21.28 -6.44
C TRP A 733 4.59 -21.12 -7.74
N ASP A 734 5.19 -19.96 -8.00
CA ASP A 734 6.11 -19.80 -9.12
C ASP A 734 7.49 -20.38 -8.81
N THR A 735 8.19 -20.79 -9.86
CA THR A 735 9.60 -21.16 -9.82
C THR A 735 10.40 -20.23 -10.72
N VAL A 736 11.40 -19.55 -10.18
CA VAL A 736 12.26 -18.65 -10.95
C VAL A 736 13.73 -18.97 -10.76
N GLY A 737 14.51 -18.87 -11.82
CA GLY A 737 15.94 -19.15 -11.77
C GLY A 737 16.79 -18.10 -12.47
N ILE A 738 18.06 -18.07 -12.08
CA ILE A 738 19.10 -17.23 -12.65
C ILE A 738 20.31 -18.11 -12.98
N GLY A 739 20.85 -17.96 -14.18
CA GLY A 739 22.04 -18.67 -14.61
C GLY A 739 23.08 -17.75 -15.22
N MET A 740 24.33 -18.18 -15.16
CA MET A 740 25.48 -17.51 -15.75
C MET A 740 26.19 -18.47 -16.70
N THR A 741 26.46 -18.05 -17.93
CA THR A 741 27.23 -18.83 -18.91
C THR A 741 28.74 -18.59 -18.76
N HIS A 742 29.55 -19.47 -19.35
CA HIS A 742 31.01 -19.32 -19.42
C HIS A 742 31.46 -18.09 -20.22
N GLN A 743 30.56 -17.53 -21.03
CA GLN A 743 30.77 -16.30 -21.80
C GLN A 743 30.34 -15.04 -21.04
N ASN A 744 30.20 -15.12 -19.72
CA ASN A 744 29.78 -14.01 -18.85
C ASN A 744 28.42 -13.42 -19.27
N LYS A 745 27.45 -14.28 -19.60
CA LYS A 745 26.06 -13.86 -19.87
C LYS A 745 25.14 -14.37 -18.76
N ILE A 746 24.31 -13.48 -18.23
CA ILE A 746 23.23 -13.84 -17.31
C ILE A 746 21.95 -14.12 -18.09
N TYR A 747 21.22 -15.15 -17.69
CA TYR A 747 19.89 -15.47 -18.19
C TYR A 747 18.94 -15.80 -17.04
N ILE A 748 17.65 -15.60 -17.27
CA ILE A 748 16.58 -15.85 -16.30
C ILE A 748 15.64 -16.93 -16.82
N THR A 749 15.15 -17.77 -15.90
CA THR A 749 14.08 -18.72 -16.17
C THR A 749 12.84 -18.39 -15.33
N TYR A 750 11.66 -18.50 -15.91
CA TYR A 750 10.37 -18.37 -15.22
C TYR A 750 9.53 -19.62 -15.48
N ASN A 751 9.12 -20.30 -14.42
CA ASN A 751 8.50 -21.63 -14.43
C ASN A 751 9.24 -22.61 -15.37
N GLY A 752 10.58 -22.51 -15.35
CA GLY A 752 11.56 -23.24 -16.16
C GLY A 752 11.54 -22.93 -17.67
N LEU A 753 11.00 -21.80 -18.08
CA LEU A 753 11.10 -21.27 -19.45
C LEU A 753 12.13 -20.15 -19.49
N ILE A 754 13.02 -20.13 -20.48
CA ILE A 754 14.03 -19.06 -20.60
C ILE A 754 13.36 -17.75 -21.05
N ILE A 755 13.76 -16.66 -20.41
CA ILE A 755 13.52 -15.29 -20.89
C ILE A 755 14.70 -14.97 -21.83
N PRO A 756 14.50 -14.85 -23.16
CA PRO A 756 15.57 -14.89 -24.17
C PRO A 756 16.59 -13.75 -24.15
N GLU A 757 16.38 -12.72 -23.33
CA GLU A 757 17.26 -11.56 -23.27
C GLU A 757 18.44 -11.86 -22.33
N PHE A 758 19.63 -12.00 -22.93
CA PHE A 758 20.87 -12.25 -22.21
C PHE A 758 21.51 -10.93 -21.80
N ILE A 759 22.02 -10.91 -20.57
CA ILE A 759 22.66 -9.72 -20.01
C ILE A 759 24.16 -9.98 -19.98
N ASP A 760 24.91 -9.24 -20.81
CA ASP A 760 26.36 -9.26 -20.77
C ASP A 760 26.87 -8.62 -19.47
N VAL A 761 27.73 -9.33 -18.75
CA VAL A 761 28.32 -8.84 -17.49
C VAL A 761 29.84 -8.90 -17.56
N GLN A 762 30.48 -7.96 -16.87
CA GLN A 762 31.92 -7.99 -16.63
C GLN A 762 32.14 -8.44 -15.20
N PRO A 763 32.85 -9.56 -14.94
CA PRO A 763 33.13 -10.00 -13.59
C PRO A 763 34.05 -8.99 -12.89
N VAL A 764 33.57 -8.35 -11.82
CA VAL A 764 34.33 -7.33 -11.09
C VAL A 764 34.94 -7.90 -9.79
N HIS A 765 34.36 -8.96 -9.21
CA HIS A 765 34.72 -9.54 -7.89
C HIS A 765 34.47 -11.06 -7.79
N GLN A 766 34.75 -11.64 -6.62
CA GLN A 766 34.24 -12.96 -6.22
C GLN A 766 32.69 -12.98 -6.30
N ILE A 767 32.14 -13.95 -7.02
CA ILE A 767 30.70 -14.03 -7.31
C ILE A 767 30.03 -14.98 -6.32
N PHE A 768 28.93 -14.56 -5.68
CA PHE A 768 28.13 -15.42 -4.80
C PHE A 768 26.68 -15.45 -5.28
N ALA A 769 26.02 -16.61 -5.20
CA ALA A 769 24.58 -16.64 -5.41
C ALA A 769 23.90 -16.08 -4.16
N LYS A 770 22.93 -15.20 -4.35
CA LYS A 770 22.25 -14.49 -3.27
C LYS A 770 20.75 -14.49 -3.50
N VAL A 771 20.02 -14.81 -2.45
CA VAL A 771 18.56 -14.71 -2.39
C VAL A 771 18.20 -13.85 -1.19
N SER A 772 17.38 -12.84 -1.40
CA SER A 772 16.83 -12.00 -0.34
C SER A 772 15.32 -12.18 -0.28
N ILE A 773 14.80 -12.49 0.90
CA ILE A 773 13.36 -12.66 1.15
C ILE A 773 12.93 -11.81 2.34
N LYS A 774 11.71 -11.28 2.31
CA LYS A 774 11.12 -10.49 3.41
C LYS A 774 9.66 -10.85 3.67
N ASN A 775 9.19 -10.53 4.87
CA ASN A 775 7.77 -10.37 5.24
C ASN A 775 6.87 -11.60 5.04
N GLY A 776 7.18 -12.70 5.73
CA GLY A 776 6.37 -13.92 5.77
C GLY A 776 6.49 -14.80 4.53
N ALA A 777 7.54 -14.59 3.73
CA ALA A 777 7.83 -15.39 2.56
C ALA A 777 8.42 -16.77 2.95
N GLN A 778 8.07 -17.78 2.16
CA GLN A 778 8.58 -19.14 2.25
C GLN A 778 9.03 -19.59 0.87
N ILE A 779 10.30 -19.97 0.75
CA ILE A 779 10.89 -20.39 -0.52
C ILE A 779 11.67 -21.70 -0.34
N GLU A 780 11.84 -22.42 -1.42
CA GLU A 780 12.75 -23.56 -1.54
C GLU A 780 13.84 -23.21 -2.55
N LEU A 781 15.11 -23.27 -2.14
CA LEU A 781 16.25 -23.00 -3.01
C LEU A 781 16.79 -24.31 -3.58
N LYS A 782 16.90 -24.37 -4.91
CA LYS A 782 17.44 -25.50 -5.68
C LYS A 782 18.63 -25.03 -6.50
N VAL A 783 19.63 -25.89 -6.61
CA VAL A 783 20.80 -25.67 -7.48
C VAL A 783 20.62 -26.29 -8.88
N ARG A 784 19.53 -27.00 -9.13
CA ARG A 784 19.28 -27.66 -10.41
C ARG A 784 17.90 -27.31 -10.92
N ASN A 785 17.79 -27.23 -12.24
CA ASN A 785 16.54 -26.94 -12.89
C ASN A 785 15.63 -28.18 -12.95
N TRP A 786 14.36 -28.01 -12.60
CA TRP A 786 13.39 -29.10 -12.63
C TRP A 786 12.92 -29.49 -14.04
N MET A 787 12.89 -28.57 -15.02
CA MET A 787 12.52 -28.84 -16.43
C MET A 787 13.69 -28.95 -17.40
N PHE A 788 14.79 -28.22 -17.21
CA PHE A 788 15.99 -28.40 -18.02
C PHE A 788 16.78 -29.59 -17.49
N LYS A 789 16.28 -30.81 -17.71
CA LYS A 789 17.13 -31.99 -17.67
C LYS A 789 17.74 -32.13 -19.06
N PRO A 790 19.04 -31.84 -19.27
CA PRO A 790 19.70 -32.29 -20.47
C PRO A 790 19.79 -33.80 -20.35
N ASP A 791 18.87 -34.52 -20.98
CA ASP A 791 19.23 -35.87 -21.40
C ASP A 791 20.26 -35.69 -22.52
N GLU A 792 21.37 -36.42 -22.49
CA GLU A 792 22.47 -36.25 -23.47
C GLU A 792 22.03 -36.60 -24.91
N ASN A 793 20.79 -37.06 -25.09
CA ASN A 793 20.17 -37.52 -26.33
C ASN A 793 18.91 -36.72 -26.72
N ILE A 794 18.85 -35.39 -26.49
CA ILE A 794 17.76 -34.55 -27.05
C ILE A 794 17.96 -34.44 -28.58
N SER A 795 17.57 -35.49 -29.28
CA SER A 795 17.34 -35.45 -30.73
C SER A 795 15.91 -34.95 -30.96
N PRO A 796 15.67 -34.08 -31.97
CA PRO A 796 14.31 -33.74 -32.42
C PRO A 796 13.44 -34.96 -32.76
N SER A 797 14.03 -36.16 -32.87
CA SER A 797 13.32 -37.42 -33.13
C SER A 797 12.76 -38.12 -31.89
N ARG A 798 13.09 -37.71 -30.66
CA ARG A 798 12.54 -38.25 -29.40
C ARG A 798 11.91 -37.13 -28.57
N LEU A 799 10.66 -36.83 -28.84
CA LEU A 799 9.96 -35.65 -28.32
C LEU A 799 9.05 -35.92 -27.11
N TYR A 800 9.24 -37.05 -26.42
CA TYR A 800 8.36 -37.48 -25.33
C TYR A 800 9.10 -38.35 -24.29
N SER A 801 8.58 -38.36 -23.06
CA SER A 801 9.07 -39.23 -21.97
C SER A 801 8.46 -40.62 -22.07
N ASP A 802 9.27 -41.66 -22.30
CA ASP A 802 8.79 -43.05 -22.38
C ASP A 802 8.03 -43.49 -21.12
N GLN A 803 8.45 -43.03 -19.94
CA GLN A 803 7.77 -43.32 -18.68
C GLN A 803 6.36 -42.72 -18.66
N LEU A 804 6.22 -41.46 -19.09
CA LEU A 804 4.94 -40.75 -19.08
C LEU A 804 4.00 -41.29 -20.16
N VAL A 805 4.54 -41.61 -21.35
CA VAL A 805 3.79 -42.30 -22.41
C VAL A 805 3.21 -43.62 -21.89
N ASN A 806 4.02 -44.41 -21.17
CA ASN A 806 3.55 -45.67 -20.59
C ASN A 806 2.43 -45.47 -19.55
N LYS A 807 2.53 -44.46 -18.68
CA LYS A 807 1.47 -44.10 -17.73
C LYS A 807 0.17 -43.67 -18.44
N SER A 808 0.28 -42.91 -19.53
CA SER A 808 -0.88 -42.41 -20.28
C SER A 808 -1.54 -43.43 -21.22
N LYS A 809 -0.95 -44.63 -21.42
CA LYS A 809 -1.48 -45.65 -22.34
C LYS A 809 -2.94 -46.01 -22.07
N HIS A 810 -3.32 -46.15 -20.80
CA HIS A 810 -4.70 -46.49 -20.44
C HIS A 810 -5.71 -45.43 -20.93
N VAL A 811 -5.41 -44.15 -20.72
CA VAL A 811 -6.25 -43.02 -21.17
C VAL A 811 -6.30 -42.95 -22.70
N LEU A 812 -5.15 -43.14 -23.36
CA LEU A 812 -5.05 -43.19 -24.83
C LEU A 812 -5.87 -44.35 -25.42
N GLU A 813 -5.90 -45.50 -24.76
CA GLU A 813 -6.75 -46.63 -25.14
C GLU A 813 -8.24 -46.33 -25.03
N ILE A 814 -8.65 -45.68 -23.93
CA ILE A 814 -10.04 -45.22 -23.73
C ILE A 814 -10.43 -44.29 -24.88
N ILE A 815 -9.67 -43.21 -25.11
CA ILE A 815 -9.95 -42.24 -26.18
C ILE A 815 -9.99 -42.94 -27.54
N THR A 816 -9.02 -43.80 -27.85
CA THR A 816 -8.96 -44.55 -29.11
C THR A 816 -10.21 -45.39 -29.35
N ASN A 817 -10.70 -46.09 -28.32
CA ASN A 817 -11.91 -46.88 -28.41
C ASN A 817 -13.16 -46.01 -28.65
N GLN A 818 -13.23 -44.85 -28.00
CA GLN A 818 -14.38 -43.94 -28.09
C GLN A 818 -14.44 -43.20 -29.42
N VAL A 819 -13.32 -42.63 -29.88
CA VAL A 819 -13.20 -41.99 -31.20
C VAL A 819 -13.54 -43.00 -32.32
N ARG A 820 -13.08 -44.25 -32.19
CA ARG A 820 -13.43 -45.32 -33.13
C ARG A 820 -14.94 -45.61 -33.14
N LYS A 821 -15.62 -45.62 -31.99
CA LYS A 821 -17.07 -45.82 -31.91
C LYS A 821 -17.82 -44.66 -32.55
N ALA A 822 -17.45 -43.42 -32.24
CA ALA A 822 -18.06 -42.21 -32.79
C ALA A 822 -17.98 -42.17 -34.33
N CYS A 823 -16.79 -42.48 -34.90
CA CYS A 823 -16.60 -42.52 -36.35
C CYS A 823 -17.34 -43.65 -37.07
N LYS A 824 -17.76 -44.72 -36.36
CA LYS A 824 -18.56 -45.82 -36.95
C LYS A 824 -20.03 -45.45 -37.09
N GLY A 825 -20.56 -44.60 -36.20
CA GLY A 825 -21.96 -44.18 -36.19
C GLY A 825 -22.30 -43.15 -37.27
N ASN A 826 -21.35 -42.30 -37.66
CA ASN A 826 -21.60 -41.21 -38.61
C ASN A 826 -20.35 -40.87 -39.46
N SER A 827 -20.02 -41.73 -40.43
CA SER A 827 -18.78 -41.66 -41.23
C SER A 827 -18.59 -40.42 -42.13
N LYS A 828 -19.58 -39.52 -42.19
CA LYS A 828 -19.52 -38.25 -42.94
C LYS A 828 -19.44 -37.01 -42.04
N ASP A 829 -19.46 -37.18 -40.73
CA ASP A 829 -19.36 -36.07 -39.79
C ASP A 829 -17.92 -35.53 -39.75
N LYS A 830 -17.76 -34.32 -40.28
CA LYS A 830 -16.46 -33.61 -40.37
C LYS A 830 -15.82 -33.42 -38.99
N MET A 831 -16.61 -33.27 -37.93
CA MET A 831 -16.09 -33.09 -36.57
C MET A 831 -15.40 -34.37 -36.08
N ASN A 832 -16.09 -35.50 -36.20
CA ASN A 832 -15.55 -36.81 -35.81
C ASN A 832 -14.33 -37.22 -36.66
N ILE A 833 -14.29 -36.85 -37.94
CA ILE A 833 -13.13 -37.04 -38.81
C ILE A 833 -11.93 -36.22 -38.30
N GLY A 834 -12.11 -34.94 -38.00
CA GLY A 834 -11.04 -34.08 -37.48
C GLY A 834 -10.48 -34.55 -36.14
N LEU A 835 -11.34 -35.04 -35.23
CA LEU A 835 -10.93 -35.62 -33.95
C LEU A 835 -10.05 -36.87 -34.15
N ARG A 836 -10.45 -37.74 -35.08
CA ARG A 836 -9.69 -38.95 -35.42
C ARG A 836 -8.35 -38.62 -36.08
N GLU A 837 -8.31 -37.67 -37.00
CA GLU A 837 -7.05 -37.22 -37.62
C GLU A 837 -6.08 -36.68 -36.59
N ARG A 838 -6.56 -35.87 -35.64
CA ARG A 838 -5.73 -35.35 -34.55
C ARG A 838 -5.21 -36.44 -33.63
N LEU A 839 -6.06 -37.38 -33.22
CA LEU A 839 -5.64 -38.55 -32.43
C LEU A 839 -4.59 -39.38 -33.16
N LEU A 840 -4.79 -39.66 -34.46
CA LEU A 840 -3.84 -40.43 -35.26
C LEU A 840 -2.48 -39.72 -35.34
N LYS A 841 -2.47 -38.41 -35.52
CA LYS A 841 -1.23 -37.61 -35.50
C LYS A 841 -0.51 -37.67 -34.14
N LEU A 842 -1.26 -37.61 -33.03
CA LEU A 842 -0.68 -37.78 -31.69
C LEU A 842 -0.06 -39.19 -31.53
N LEU A 843 -0.81 -40.24 -31.88
CA LEU A 843 -0.32 -41.63 -31.78
C LEU A 843 0.90 -41.89 -32.68
N ASP A 844 0.94 -41.25 -33.85
CA ASP A 844 2.09 -41.29 -34.76
C ASP A 844 3.30 -40.61 -34.15
N SER A 845 3.10 -39.45 -33.54
CA SER A 845 4.16 -38.68 -32.87
C SER A 845 4.75 -39.44 -31.68
N LEU A 846 3.96 -40.27 -31.01
CA LEU A 846 4.38 -41.11 -29.87
C LEU A 846 4.86 -42.52 -30.26
N ASN A 847 4.88 -42.83 -31.56
CA ASN A 847 5.22 -44.16 -32.11
C ASN A 847 4.36 -45.32 -31.53
N LEU A 848 3.07 -45.08 -31.26
CA LEU A 848 2.11 -46.06 -30.72
C LEU A 848 1.34 -46.76 -31.86
N ILE A 849 2.06 -47.55 -32.65
CA ILE A 849 1.58 -48.17 -33.89
C ILE A 849 0.34 -49.07 -33.67
N ASP A 850 0.30 -49.79 -32.56
CA ASP A 850 -0.79 -50.69 -32.18
C ASP A 850 -2.12 -49.92 -31.94
N LEU A 851 -2.06 -48.82 -31.20
CA LEU A 851 -3.21 -47.95 -30.96
C LEU A 851 -3.62 -47.21 -32.25
N LYS A 852 -2.65 -46.78 -33.07
CA LYS A 852 -2.92 -46.20 -34.40
C LYS A 852 -3.72 -47.16 -35.27
N GLN A 853 -3.28 -48.42 -35.38
CA GLN A 853 -3.99 -49.45 -36.13
C GLN A 853 -5.40 -49.70 -35.57
N LYS A 854 -5.54 -49.69 -34.23
CA LYS A 854 -6.83 -49.83 -33.55
C LYS A 854 -7.79 -48.69 -33.88
N ALA A 855 -7.31 -47.44 -33.90
CA ALA A 855 -8.06 -46.26 -34.31
C ALA A 855 -8.46 -46.30 -35.80
N LEU A 856 -7.63 -46.91 -36.65
CA LEU A 856 -7.87 -47.00 -38.09
C LEU A 856 -8.89 -48.07 -38.51
N LYS A 857 -9.01 -49.18 -37.76
CA LYS A 857 -9.85 -50.33 -38.14
C LYS A 857 -11.34 -49.96 -38.33
N LYS A 858 -11.76 -49.82 -39.60
CA LYS A 858 -13.17 -49.83 -40.04
C LYS A 858 -13.86 -51.07 -39.47
N GLY A 859 -14.99 -50.90 -38.79
CA GLY A 859 -15.84 -52.02 -38.42
C GLY A 859 -16.72 -52.41 -39.59
N LYS A 860 -16.38 -53.48 -40.32
CA LYS A 860 -17.26 -54.66 -40.49
C LYS A 860 -16.66 -55.73 -41.43
N LYS A 861 -16.79 -56.96 -40.91
CA LYS A 861 -16.95 -58.28 -41.52
C LYS A 861 -15.85 -58.82 -42.45
N PHE A 862 -15.06 -59.71 -41.84
CA PHE A 862 -14.74 -61.02 -42.41
C PHE A 862 -15.98 -61.63 -43.09
N TRP A 863 -15.82 -62.02 -44.35
CA TRP A 863 -16.44 -63.21 -44.94
C TRP A 863 -15.30 -64.00 -45.56
N PRO A 864 -14.96 -65.20 -45.07
CA PRO A 864 -14.24 -66.18 -45.86
C PRO A 864 -15.29 -67.08 -46.54
N PHE A 865 -15.39 -66.96 -47.86
CA PHE A 865 -16.23 -67.74 -48.80
C PHE A 865 -17.76 -67.56 -48.71
#